data_AF-A0A851TCR3-F1
#
_entry.id   AF-A0A851TCR3-F1
#
_cell.length_a   1.000
_cell.length_b   1.000
_cell.length_c   1.000
_cell.angle_alpha   90.00
_cell.angle_beta   90.00
_cell.angle_gamma   90.00
#
_symmetry.space_group_name_H-M   'P 1'
#
loop_
_entity.id
_entity.type
_entity.pdbx_description
1 polymer ?
#
loop_
_entity_poly.entity_id
_entity_poly.type
_entity_poly.pdbx_seq_one_letter_code
_entity_poly.pdbx_strand_id
1 'polypeptide(L)'
;ERASESIHQLKYALEERQFAADESEAGFDQSSVDRGDERENSAWQELQHSHAVNQLKTLLQNQERLESEASPLRKTSFSKPPETANEDLPALSDLVPIINDQSQYINHLEAEVKFCKEELCGMKDRIRIVVLENEELHQKLKVLTAEHTLREQTLLDASANTQNSWPVDVNDCSVHQPITSSPVCNRKQALVSAEVGEKWHSELEKLKLLYQERVNILDAQVQSLRKDLSESQKMCQDLEGRLKHQKSLTSTTNSSRVGGLCLKCAQHEAVLAQTHSNIHMQTIERLTKERDDLMDALVSVRRNLKDMQQRESNAYEQVKQAVQMAEEANLEKTKALVQCEQLKSEMERQKNRLERELVTQLDKRNDEKEAVREEMKKERDNLATMVAAMSENVAALESQVERITREKNSLANQLEETQHQFSSREMEINKVCGEMRYQLTQTKMKKDEAEKELREYRTKTIRELEIKDQKIEKLGLELHGNKQRLEQAQRDVTGAREECLKLTELLSKSEHQLHLTRLEKESIQHSISNEAKAQALQAQQREQELTQKMQQMETQHEKTVNELDALLTSHNTFVAKLKEECCTLARKLEQISEKYRSEVNQLSQEKEYLHGRLEKMQKRNDELEQQCIQHGRMHERMKLRLYQLDKHCQATAQQLVELLNKQNQLFKEKQMLTEEVQFLRTQEKKWDADLKQDTDGIK
;
A
#
# COMPACT_ATOMS: atom_id res chain seq x y z
N GLU A 1 3.95 3.77 54.15
CA GLU A 1 3.27 2.82 53.23
C GLU A 1 2.77 3.52 51.98
N ARG A 2 1.61 4.19 51.93
CA ARG A 2 1.17 4.87 50.68
C ARG A 2 2.09 5.99 50.16
N ALA A 3 2.91 6.61 51.03
CA ALA A 3 3.96 7.55 50.65
C ALA A 3 5.29 6.87 50.21
N SER A 4 5.44 5.58 50.49
CA SER A 4 6.64 4.79 50.19
C SER A 4 6.59 4.24 48.76
N GLU A 5 5.40 3.89 48.28
CA GLU A 5 5.17 3.40 46.90
C GLU A 5 5.40 4.49 45.85
N SER A 6 5.00 5.74 46.14
CA SER A 6 5.20 6.90 45.26
C SER A 6 6.68 7.20 44.98
N ILE A 7 7.56 7.00 45.98
CA ILE A 7 9.01 7.18 45.83
C ILE A 7 9.64 6.05 44.99
N HIS A 8 9.12 4.82 45.05
CA HIS A 8 9.58 3.74 44.17
C HIS A 8 9.14 3.93 42.71
N GLN A 9 7.95 4.46 42.46
CA GLN A 9 7.47 4.75 41.10
C GLN A 9 8.26 5.90 40.44
N LEU A 10 8.62 6.95 41.19
CA LEU A 10 9.48 8.03 40.70
C LEU A 10 10.93 7.59 40.42
N LYS A 11 11.42 6.53 41.07
CA LYS A 11 12.78 6.02 40.83
C LYS A 11 12.86 5.27 39.50
N TYR A 12 11.87 4.45 39.17
CA TYR A 12 11.79 3.74 37.89
C TYR A 12 11.61 4.69 36.68
N ALA A 13 10.84 5.76 36.84
CA ALA A 13 10.58 6.71 35.75
C ALA A 13 11.78 7.58 35.33
N LEU A 14 12.87 7.59 36.11
CA LEU A 14 14.10 8.34 35.80
C LEU A 14 15.21 7.47 35.20
N GLU A 15 15.21 6.16 35.43
CA GLU A 15 16.22 5.24 34.90
C GLU A 15 15.97 4.89 33.40
N GLU A 16 14.74 5.11 32.89
CA GLU A 16 14.35 4.73 31.52
C GLU A 16 14.62 5.79 30.43
N ARG A 17 15.21 6.96 30.78
CA ARG A 17 15.44 8.08 29.83
C ARG A 17 16.91 8.34 29.47
N GLN A 18 17.84 7.46 29.84
CA GLN A 18 19.29 7.62 29.62
C GLN A 18 19.90 6.62 28.62
N PHE A 19 19.10 6.06 27.72
CA PHE A 19 19.57 5.25 26.59
C PHE A 19 19.13 5.82 25.23
N ALA A 20 19.73 6.94 24.83
CA ALA A 20 19.75 7.39 23.44
C ALA A 20 20.93 8.35 23.16
N ALA A 21 21.68 8.05 22.10
CA ALA A 21 22.71 8.91 21.47
C ALA A 21 23.93 9.27 22.34
N ASP A 22 24.88 8.34 22.34
CA ASP A 22 26.31 8.66 22.44
C ASP A 22 26.83 9.20 21.08
N GLU A 23 28.02 9.80 21.08
CA GLU A 23 28.88 10.14 19.92
C GLU A 23 28.44 11.19 18.85
N SER A 24 29.06 12.38 18.92
CA SER A 24 29.66 13.03 17.74
C SER A 24 30.78 14.00 18.16
N GLU A 25 31.91 13.97 17.44
CA GLU A 25 33.15 14.68 17.80
C GLU A 25 33.17 16.19 17.49
N ALA A 26 34.20 16.86 17.99
CA ALA A 26 34.35 18.31 18.03
C ALA A 26 34.83 18.96 16.71
N GLY A 27 34.71 20.29 16.65
CA GLY A 27 35.47 21.12 15.71
C GLY A 27 35.06 22.59 15.70
N PHE A 28 35.76 23.46 16.45
CA PHE A 28 36.54 24.59 15.91
C PHE A 28 37.26 25.40 17.02
N ASP A 29 38.49 25.83 16.72
CA ASP A 29 39.38 26.58 17.62
C ASP A 29 38.97 28.05 17.83
N GLN A 30 39.31 28.64 18.99
CA GLN A 30 40.44 29.59 19.12
C GLN A 30 40.65 30.13 20.55
N SER A 31 41.82 30.74 20.78
CA SER A 31 42.39 31.11 22.08
C SER A 31 42.20 32.58 22.48
N SER A 32 42.27 32.91 23.79
CA SER A 32 43.21 33.92 24.33
C SER A 32 43.04 34.28 25.84
N VAL A 33 44.15 34.18 26.57
CA VAL A 33 44.73 35.12 27.57
C VAL A 33 43.82 35.94 28.52
N ASP A 34 43.86 35.55 29.81
CA ASP A 34 44.12 36.37 31.03
C ASP A 34 43.72 37.87 31.09
N ARG A 35 42.76 38.19 31.97
CA ARG A 35 42.95 39.19 33.06
C ARG A 35 41.84 39.21 34.13
N GLY A 36 42.28 39.20 35.39
CA GLY A 36 41.78 39.97 36.57
C GLY A 36 40.28 40.17 36.85
N ASP A 37 39.82 39.58 37.96
CA ASP A 37 38.87 40.12 38.96
C ASP A 37 37.86 41.21 38.56
N GLU A 38 36.76 40.81 37.92
CA GLU A 38 35.37 41.15 38.34
C GLU A 38 34.42 39.97 38.03
N ARG A 39 34.94 38.74 38.16
CA ARG A 39 34.38 37.60 37.41
C ARG A 39 33.27 36.81 38.10
N GLU A 40 33.11 36.85 39.42
CA GLU A 40 32.14 35.94 40.08
C GLU A 40 30.66 36.32 39.79
N ASN A 41 30.28 37.59 39.89
CA ASN A 41 28.92 38.02 39.52
C ASN A 41 28.68 37.91 38.00
N SER A 42 29.69 38.25 37.21
CA SER A 42 29.64 38.17 35.74
C SER A 42 29.51 36.72 35.27
N ALA A 43 30.26 35.78 35.86
CA ALA A 43 30.22 34.36 35.53
C ALA A 43 28.89 33.71 35.92
N TRP A 44 28.22 34.14 36.99
CA TRP A 44 26.87 33.66 37.31
C TRP A 44 25.82 34.13 36.31
N GLN A 45 25.90 35.37 35.84
CA GLN A 45 25.04 35.87 34.76
C GLN A 45 25.37 35.20 33.42
N GLU A 46 26.65 35.02 33.08
CA GLU A 46 27.08 34.24 31.92
C GLU A 46 26.67 32.77 32.01
N LEU A 47 26.65 32.13 33.19
CA LEU A 47 26.13 30.77 33.35
C LEU A 47 24.63 30.71 33.12
N GLN A 48 23.85 31.66 33.65
CA GLN A 48 22.40 31.70 33.42
C GLN A 48 22.07 32.01 31.95
N HIS A 49 22.80 32.92 31.31
CA HIS A 49 22.66 33.20 29.89
C HIS A 49 23.14 32.03 29.02
N SER A 50 24.24 31.37 29.36
CA SER A 50 24.72 30.13 28.71
C SER A 50 23.70 29.01 28.83
N HIS A 51 23.12 28.81 30.01
CA HIS A 51 22.08 27.81 30.25
C HIS A 51 20.80 28.13 29.47
N ALA A 52 20.35 29.39 29.45
CA ALA A 52 19.20 29.83 28.67
C ALA A 52 19.44 29.72 27.14
N VAL A 53 20.65 30.05 26.67
CA VAL A 53 21.07 29.92 25.26
C VAL A 53 21.20 28.45 24.85
N ASN A 54 21.70 27.59 25.73
CA ASN A 54 21.76 26.15 25.49
C ASN A 54 20.35 25.54 25.48
N GLN A 55 19.46 25.93 26.39
CA GLN A 55 18.04 25.54 26.33
C GLN A 55 17.36 26.03 25.05
N LEU A 56 17.61 27.26 24.61
CA LEU A 56 17.12 27.77 23.31
C LEU A 56 17.71 26.97 22.14
N LYS A 57 18.99 26.57 22.18
CA LYS A 57 19.60 25.68 21.18
C LYS A 57 18.93 24.31 21.16
N THR A 58 18.66 23.69 22.32
CA THR A 58 17.97 22.39 22.40
C THR A 58 16.53 22.49 21.92
N LEU A 59 15.83 23.59 22.22
CA LEU A 59 14.47 23.84 21.72
C LEU A 59 14.45 24.08 20.21
N LEU A 60 15.41 24.85 19.67
CA LEU A 60 15.58 25.05 18.23
C LEU A 60 15.93 23.75 17.51
N GLN A 61 16.86 22.94 18.03
CA GLN A 61 17.19 21.63 17.46
C GLN A 61 16.01 20.65 17.50
N ASN A 62 15.19 20.67 18.56
CA ASN A 62 13.97 19.86 18.63
C ASN A 62 12.89 20.35 17.65
N GLN A 63 12.77 21.67 17.43
CA GLN A 63 11.87 22.21 16.42
C GLN A 63 12.37 21.91 14.99
N GLU A 64 13.67 22.05 14.73
CA GLU A 64 14.31 21.71 13.46
C GLU A 64 14.20 20.21 13.15
N ARG A 65 14.21 19.35 14.18
CA ARG A 65 13.95 17.90 14.06
C ARG A 65 12.47 17.59 13.74
N LEU A 66 11.53 18.32 14.34
CA LEU A 66 10.09 18.20 14.02
C LEU A 66 9.74 18.75 12.63
N GLU A 67 10.42 19.81 12.18
CA GLU A 67 10.29 20.36 10.82
C GLU A 67 11.00 19.47 9.77
N SER A 68 12.07 18.76 10.14
CA SER A 68 12.78 17.82 9.26
C SER A 68 12.03 16.51 8.96
N GLU A 69 11.07 16.10 9.81
CA GLU A 69 10.22 14.94 9.54
C GLU A 69 9.03 15.28 8.62
N ALA A 70 8.83 16.56 8.26
CA ALA A 70 7.77 17.04 7.38
C ALA A 70 8.13 17.00 5.87
N SER A 71 8.47 15.81 5.35
CA SER A 71 8.54 15.43 3.92
C SER A 71 9.66 16.03 3.02
N PRO A 72 10.09 15.23 2.02
CA PRO A 72 10.08 15.72 0.64
C PRO A 72 9.36 14.77 -0.33
N LEU A 73 8.27 15.28 -0.92
CA LEU A 73 7.45 14.63 -1.95
C LEU A 73 8.22 14.43 -3.28
N ARG A 74 8.68 13.20 -3.59
CA ARG A 74 9.18 12.85 -4.93
C ARG A 74 8.05 12.35 -5.85
N LYS A 75 7.94 12.99 -7.02
CA LYS A 75 6.96 12.68 -8.08
C LYS A 75 7.35 11.42 -8.86
N THR A 76 6.45 10.44 -8.98
CA THR A 76 6.19 9.76 -10.29
C THR A 76 4.86 9.00 -10.36
N SER A 77 4.11 9.30 -11.43
CA SER A 77 3.15 8.44 -12.19
C SER A 77 1.91 7.79 -11.53
N PHE A 78 0.76 8.00 -12.18
CA PHE A 78 -0.56 7.41 -11.92
C PHE A 78 -0.72 5.97 -12.46
N SER A 79 -1.52 5.15 -11.76
CA SER A 79 -2.47 4.19 -12.36
C SER A 79 -3.49 3.68 -11.30
N LYS A 80 -4.56 2.99 -11.74
CA LYS A 80 -5.87 2.86 -11.03
C LYS A 80 -6.05 1.61 -10.12
N PRO A 81 -7.03 1.63 -9.17
CA PRO A 81 -7.48 0.48 -8.32
C PRO A 81 -8.41 -0.50 -9.10
N PRO A 82 -8.97 -1.61 -8.53
CA PRO A 82 -9.17 -2.04 -7.12
C PRO A 82 -8.59 -3.48 -6.82
N GLU A 83 -8.89 -4.27 -5.77
CA GLU A 83 -10.09 -4.46 -4.92
C GLU A 83 -9.81 -5.33 -3.65
N THR A 84 -10.62 -5.17 -2.58
CA THR A 84 -10.83 -6.05 -1.38
C THR A 84 -9.66 -6.61 -0.54
N ALA A 85 -9.61 -6.20 0.73
CA ALA A 85 -9.91 -7.06 1.90
C ALA A 85 -10.18 -6.18 3.15
N ASN A 86 -11.15 -6.54 3.99
CA ASN A 86 -11.49 -5.79 5.21
C ASN A 86 -10.79 -6.38 6.43
N GLU A 87 -10.25 -5.52 7.31
CA GLU A 87 -10.11 -5.78 8.75
C GLU A 87 -10.26 -4.44 9.51
N ASP A 88 -11.36 -4.36 10.26
CA ASP A 88 -11.77 -3.40 11.28
C ASP A 88 -11.13 -2.00 11.36
N LEU A 89 -11.85 -0.99 10.83
CA LEU A 89 -11.70 0.43 11.18
C LEU A 89 -12.95 0.91 11.95
N PRO A 90 -12.81 1.68 13.05
CA PRO A 90 -13.95 2.23 13.79
C PRO A 90 -14.83 3.12 12.91
N ALA A 91 -16.14 3.12 13.16
CA ALA A 91 -17.07 3.90 12.37
C ALA A 91 -16.81 5.40 12.57
N LEU A 92 -16.97 6.19 11.50
CA LEU A 92 -16.69 7.64 11.50
C LEU A 92 -17.48 8.43 12.58
N SER A 93 -18.59 7.87 13.07
CA SER A 93 -19.39 8.41 14.18
C SER A 93 -18.66 8.42 15.52
N ASP A 94 -17.73 7.49 15.74
CA ASP A 94 -17.06 7.30 17.03
C ASP A 94 -15.83 8.22 17.19
N LEU A 95 -15.32 8.77 16.08
CA LEU A 95 -14.23 9.76 16.11
C LEU A 95 -14.72 11.18 16.42
N VAL A 96 -15.99 11.53 16.17
CA VAL A 96 -16.50 12.90 16.36
C VAL A 96 -16.41 13.37 17.82
N PRO A 97 -16.78 12.56 18.84
CA PRO A 97 -16.56 12.94 20.24
C PRO A 97 -15.07 13.11 20.56
N ILE A 98 -14.23 12.18 20.11
CA ILE A 98 -12.78 12.19 20.36
C ILE A 98 -12.12 13.44 19.78
N ILE A 99 -12.48 13.84 18.56
CA ILE A 99 -11.98 15.08 17.92
C ILE A 99 -12.46 16.33 18.67
N ASN A 100 -13.70 16.32 19.16
CA ASN A 100 -14.25 17.44 19.93
C ASN A 100 -13.61 17.55 21.34
N ASP A 101 -13.30 16.42 21.98
CA ASP A 101 -12.60 16.38 23.26
C ASP A 101 -11.11 16.78 23.11
N GLN A 102 -10.45 16.33 22.03
CA GLN A 102 -9.13 16.81 21.64
C GLN A 102 -9.11 18.31 21.35
N SER A 103 -10.14 18.84 20.67
CA SER A 103 -10.27 20.29 20.44
C SER A 103 -10.47 21.08 21.73
N GLN A 104 -11.29 20.59 22.67
CA GLN A 104 -11.44 21.19 24.00
C GLN A 104 -10.13 21.16 24.79
N TYR A 105 -9.37 20.07 24.73
CA TYR A 105 -8.07 19.95 25.38
C TYR A 105 -7.02 20.90 24.77
N ILE A 106 -7.00 21.05 23.44
CA ILE A 106 -6.17 22.05 22.76
C ILE A 106 -6.54 23.47 23.21
N ASN A 107 -7.82 23.84 23.20
CA ASN A 107 -8.28 25.15 23.66
C ASN A 107 -7.90 25.43 25.13
N HIS A 108 -7.92 24.40 25.99
CA HIS A 108 -7.48 24.50 27.38
C HIS A 108 -5.98 24.76 27.49
N LEU A 109 -5.14 23.99 26.77
CA LEU A 109 -3.69 24.20 26.72
C LEU A 109 -3.33 25.56 26.14
N GLU A 110 -4.05 26.04 25.10
CA GLU A 110 -3.86 27.38 24.55
C GLU A 110 -4.19 28.48 25.58
N ALA A 111 -5.22 28.29 26.39
CA ALA A 111 -5.56 29.21 27.48
C ALA A 111 -4.51 29.20 28.60
N GLU A 112 -3.96 28.04 28.98
CA GLU A 112 -2.86 27.94 29.95
C GLU A 112 -1.57 28.56 29.43
N VAL A 113 -1.20 28.32 28.16
CA VAL A 113 -0.05 28.95 27.50
C VAL A 113 -0.23 30.47 27.43
N LYS A 114 -1.46 30.95 27.20
CA LYS A 114 -1.77 32.39 27.22
C LYS A 114 -1.61 32.98 28.63
N PHE A 115 -2.15 32.32 29.66
CA PHE A 115 -1.98 32.74 31.05
C PHE A 115 -0.51 32.78 31.47
N CYS A 116 0.28 31.74 31.16
CA CYS A 116 1.71 31.70 31.44
C CYS A 116 2.48 32.82 30.71
N LYS A 117 2.10 33.19 29.48
CA LYS A 117 2.67 34.34 28.76
C LYS A 117 2.33 35.67 29.44
N GLU A 118 1.09 35.84 29.88
CA GLU A 118 0.62 37.05 30.57
C GLU A 118 1.33 37.23 31.93
N GLU A 119 1.46 36.16 32.73
CA GLU A 119 2.21 36.19 33.99
C GLU A 119 3.72 36.42 33.78
N LEU A 120 4.35 35.81 32.77
CA LEU A 120 5.75 36.08 32.42
C LEU A 120 5.97 37.53 31.97
N CYS A 121 5.04 38.11 31.22
CA CYS A 121 5.05 39.53 30.88
C CYS A 121 4.93 40.41 32.14
N GLY A 122 3.99 40.11 33.04
CA GLY A 122 3.84 40.82 34.31
C GLY A 122 5.07 40.72 35.21
N MET A 123 5.71 39.54 35.28
CA MET A 123 6.96 39.34 36.03
C MET A 123 8.12 40.15 35.43
N LYS A 124 8.25 40.16 34.10
CA LYS A 124 9.25 40.96 33.37
C LYS A 124 9.10 42.46 33.66
N ASP A 125 7.87 42.98 33.70
CA ASP A 125 7.64 44.39 34.01
C ASP A 125 7.94 44.72 35.47
N ARG A 126 7.64 43.82 36.42
CA ARG A 126 8.07 43.96 37.83
C ARG A 126 9.60 43.96 37.97
N ILE A 127 10.30 43.04 37.30
CA ILE A 127 11.77 42.98 37.29
C ILE A 127 12.34 44.30 36.73
N ARG A 128 11.77 44.82 35.63
CA ARG A 128 12.20 46.10 35.04
C ARG A 128 12.07 47.28 36.03
N ILE A 129 11.01 47.34 36.83
CA ILE A 129 10.86 48.36 37.88
C ILE A 129 11.95 48.21 38.95
N VAL A 130 12.20 46.99 39.44
CA VAL A 130 13.23 46.71 40.47
C VAL A 130 14.66 46.98 39.96
N VAL A 131 14.93 46.77 38.67
CA VAL A 131 16.21 47.13 38.04
C VAL A 131 16.39 48.65 38.01
N LEU A 132 15.38 49.41 37.56
CA LEU A 132 15.43 50.88 37.54
C LEU A 132 15.60 51.47 38.96
N GLU A 133 14.92 50.91 39.96
CA GLU A 133 15.08 51.31 41.36
C GLU A 133 16.49 51.00 41.89
N ASN A 134 17.07 49.84 41.52
CA ASN A 134 18.46 49.51 41.83
C ASN A 134 19.47 50.45 41.15
N GLU A 135 19.23 50.84 39.90
CA GLU A 135 20.07 51.81 39.19
C GLU A 135 20.03 53.19 39.88
N GLU A 136 18.85 53.65 40.29
CA GLU A 136 18.69 54.90 41.05
C GLU A 136 19.37 54.84 42.44
N LEU A 137 19.25 53.71 43.15
CA LEU A 137 19.93 53.50 44.43
C LEU A 137 21.46 53.46 44.28
N HIS A 138 21.99 52.80 43.25
CA HIS A 138 23.43 52.82 42.96
C HIS A 138 23.94 54.22 42.59
N GLN A 139 23.14 55.02 41.87
CA GLN A 139 23.48 56.41 41.58
C GLN A 139 23.52 57.27 42.86
N LYS A 140 22.52 57.13 43.75
CA LYS A 140 22.50 57.79 45.07
C LYS A 140 23.70 57.39 45.93
N LEU A 141 24.06 56.11 45.97
CA LEU A 141 25.24 55.63 46.69
C LEU A 141 26.54 56.23 46.13
N LYS A 142 26.71 56.26 44.80
CA LYS A 142 27.89 56.88 44.16
C LYS A 142 28.03 58.37 44.51
N VAL A 143 26.92 59.12 44.55
CA VAL A 143 26.92 60.52 44.98
C VAL A 143 27.32 60.65 46.45
N LEU A 144 26.73 59.85 47.36
CA LEU A 144 27.07 59.87 48.79
C LEU A 144 28.53 59.49 49.07
N THR A 145 29.09 58.51 48.36
CA THR A 145 30.52 58.15 48.47
C THR A 145 31.43 59.29 47.99
N ALA A 146 31.06 59.99 46.91
CA ALA A 146 31.81 61.16 46.43
C ALA A 146 31.72 62.36 47.40
N GLU A 147 30.57 62.58 48.06
CA GLU A 147 30.45 63.57 49.12
C GLU A 147 31.28 63.22 50.37
N HIS A 148 31.38 61.94 50.71
CA HIS A 148 32.18 61.47 51.85
C HIS A 148 33.68 61.71 51.63
N THR A 149 34.22 61.33 50.47
CA THR A 149 35.64 61.50 50.15
C THR A 149 36.06 62.97 50.05
N LEU A 150 35.20 63.84 49.52
CA LEU A 150 35.38 65.30 49.55
C LEU A 150 35.39 65.85 50.99
N ARG A 151 34.54 65.34 51.87
CA ARG A 151 34.49 65.73 53.29
C ARG A 151 35.73 65.27 54.06
N GLU A 152 36.26 64.08 53.77
CA GLU A 152 37.50 63.57 54.35
C GLU A 152 38.73 64.35 53.87
N GLN A 153 38.83 64.69 52.58
CA GLN A 153 39.90 65.57 52.07
C GLN A 153 39.87 66.96 52.72
N THR A 154 38.67 67.53 52.91
CA THR A 154 38.50 68.83 53.59
C THR A 154 38.96 68.81 55.06
N LEU A 155 38.85 67.66 55.74
CA LEU A 155 39.30 67.49 57.13
C LEU A 155 40.81 67.27 57.24
N LEU A 156 41.44 66.63 56.26
CA LEU A 156 42.89 66.41 56.24
C LEU A 156 43.68 67.71 56.03
N ASP A 157 43.22 68.59 55.14
CA ASP A 157 43.88 69.88 54.89
C ASP A 157 43.75 70.86 56.07
N ALA A 158 42.69 70.75 56.88
CA ALA A 158 42.51 71.57 58.08
C ALA A 158 43.43 71.18 59.25
N SER A 159 43.98 69.96 59.26
CA SER A 159 44.76 69.40 60.37
C SER A 159 46.24 69.84 60.38
N ALA A 160 46.74 70.40 59.28
CA ALA A 160 48.17 70.68 59.09
C ALA A 160 48.70 71.96 59.78
N ASN A 161 47.85 72.78 60.42
CA ASN A 161 48.22 74.15 60.84
C ASN A 161 47.85 74.51 62.30
N THR A 162 48.27 73.71 63.28
CA THR A 162 48.41 74.20 64.68
C THR A 162 49.52 73.47 65.43
N GLN A 163 50.35 74.23 66.16
CA GLN A 163 51.61 73.77 66.74
C GLN A 163 51.56 73.79 68.29
N ASN A 164 51.99 72.69 68.91
CA ASN A 164 52.52 72.54 70.29
C ASN A 164 51.82 73.22 71.49
N SER A 165 51.21 72.41 72.37
CA SER A 165 51.40 72.52 73.83
C SER A 165 50.96 71.25 74.59
N TRP A 166 51.78 70.82 75.56
CA TRP A 166 51.57 69.73 76.53
C TRP A 166 50.68 70.16 77.73
N PRO A 167 50.38 69.30 78.74
CA PRO A 167 50.06 67.85 78.75
C PRO A 167 48.80 67.53 79.61
N VAL A 168 48.41 66.26 79.78
CA VAL A 168 48.00 65.57 81.05
C VAL A 168 47.27 64.24 80.76
N ASP A 169 47.33 63.34 81.73
CA ASP A 169 47.02 61.90 81.73
C ASP A 169 45.60 61.59 82.31
N VAL A 170 45.21 60.31 82.30
CA VAL A 170 44.12 59.66 83.07
C VAL A 170 42.67 59.69 82.51
N ASN A 171 42.39 58.67 81.68
CA ASN A 171 41.48 57.53 81.95
C ASN A 171 39.94 57.67 82.17
N ASP A 172 39.22 56.88 81.36
CA ASP A 172 38.04 56.05 81.61
C ASP A 172 36.55 56.50 81.55
N CYS A 173 35.76 55.56 81.01
CA CYS A 173 34.32 55.28 81.17
C CYS A 173 33.25 56.34 80.78
N SER A 174 32.47 56.02 79.74
CA SER A 174 31.09 55.50 79.93
C SER A 174 30.45 55.06 78.61
N VAL A 175 30.03 53.79 78.52
CA VAL A 175 29.06 53.33 77.52
C VAL A 175 27.69 53.27 78.17
N HIS A 176 26.70 53.99 77.61
CA HIS A 176 25.30 53.71 77.91
C HIS A 176 24.61 52.97 76.75
N GLN A 177 24.27 51.73 77.10
CA GLN A 177 23.54 50.67 76.40
C GLN A 177 22.14 51.11 75.91
N PRO A 178 21.43 50.32 75.06
CA PRO A 178 20.70 49.15 75.61
C PRO A 178 20.55 47.90 74.72
N ILE A 179 20.47 46.71 75.37
CA ILE A 179 19.54 45.57 75.09
C ILE A 179 19.73 44.84 73.71
N THR A 180 19.95 43.52 73.54
CA THR A 180 19.98 42.26 74.35
C THR A 180 20.59 41.14 73.46
N SER A 181 20.87 39.86 73.82
CA SER A 181 20.80 39.03 75.05
C SER A 181 21.50 37.66 74.83
N SER A 182 21.77 36.92 75.92
CA SER A 182 21.87 35.45 76.01
C SER A 182 23.19 34.73 75.55
N PRO A 183 23.55 33.56 76.16
CA PRO A 183 24.76 33.54 77.02
C PRO A 183 25.60 32.22 77.03
N VAL A 184 26.55 32.11 78.00
CA VAL A 184 27.21 30.87 78.56
C VAL A 184 28.36 30.28 77.69
N CYS A 185 29.58 29.96 78.16
CA CYS A 185 30.37 30.17 79.42
C CYS A 185 31.88 29.95 79.07
N ASN A 186 32.93 30.05 79.90
CA ASN A 186 33.19 30.26 81.35
C ASN A 186 34.30 31.34 81.48
N ARG A 187 34.68 31.96 82.62
CA ARG A 187 34.60 31.73 84.08
C ARG A 187 35.56 30.69 84.70
N LYS A 188 36.86 31.02 84.81
CA LYS A 188 37.76 30.47 85.87
C LYS A 188 39.07 31.24 86.16
N GLN A 189 39.20 32.51 85.77
CA GLN A 189 40.47 33.27 85.90
C GLN A 189 40.34 34.67 86.52
N ALA A 190 39.20 35.00 87.13
CA ALA A 190 38.88 36.36 87.60
C ALA A 190 38.93 36.56 89.14
N LEU A 191 39.19 35.51 89.94
CA LEU A 191 39.09 35.60 91.41
C LEU A 191 40.40 36.04 92.10
N VAL A 192 41.56 35.76 91.50
CA VAL A 192 42.88 36.05 92.12
C VAL A 192 43.32 37.50 91.92
N SER A 193 42.87 38.16 90.84
CA SER A 193 43.29 39.53 90.51
C SER A 193 42.59 40.61 91.33
N ALA A 194 41.41 40.33 91.90
CA ALA A 194 40.63 41.30 92.67
C ALA A 194 41.23 41.58 94.06
N GLU A 195 41.57 40.52 94.82
CA GLU A 195 42.15 40.64 96.17
C GLU A 195 43.50 41.37 96.20
N VAL A 196 44.26 41.28 95.10
CA VAL A 196 45.54 42.00 94.96
C VAL A 196 45.31 43.51 94.76
N GLY A 197 44.26 43.90 94.03
CA GLY A 197 43.92 45.30 93.77
C GLY A 197 43.50 46.06 95.04
N GLU A 198 42.59 45.50 95.82
CA GLU A 198 42.11 46.11 97.09
C GLU A 198 43.25 46.29 98.10
N LYS A 199 44.21 45.35 98.12
CA LYS A 199 45.38 45.41 99.00
C LYS A 199 46.32 46.57 98.63
N TRP A 200 46.58 46.80 97.35
CA TRP A 200 47.40 47.94 96.90
C TRP A 200 46.68 49.28 97.11
N HIS A 201 45.36 49.35 96.90
CA HIS A 201 44.59 50.57 97.20
C HIS A 201 44.66 50.91 98.71
N SER A 202 44.56 49.89 99.57
CA SER A 202 44.66 50.05 101.03
C SER A 202 46.04 50.53 101.49
N GLU A 203 47.12 50.05 100.89
CA GLU A 203 48.48 50.53 101.19
C GLU A 203 48.72 51.95 100.65
N LEU A 204 48.15 52.31 99.49
CA LEU A 204 48.23 53.65 98.93
C LEU A 204 47.53 54.69 99.82
N GLU A 205 46.36 54.38 100.37
CA GLU A 205 45.68 55.28 101.32
C GLU A 205 46.45 55.46 102.63
N LYS A 206 47.02 54.39 103.20
CA LYS A 206 47.91 54.49 104.38
C LYS A 206 49.11 55.40 104.10
N LEU A 207 49.72 55.25 102.93
CA LEU A 207 50.86 56.08 102.54
C LEU A 207 50.45 57.56 102.36
N LYS A 208 49.29 57.82 101.77
CA LYS A 208 48.71 59.18 101.64
C LYS A 208 48.46 59.82 103.01
N LEU A 209 47.91 59.08 103.97
CA LEU A 209 47.73 59.52 105.36
C LEU A 209 49.07 59.88 106.03
N LEU A 210 50.10 59.03 105.88
CA LEU A 210 51.43 59.29 106.44
C LEU A 210 52.10 60.55 105.85
N TYR A 211 51.95 60.79 104.54
CA TYR A 211 52.42 62.02 103.92
C TYR A 211 51.64 63.25 104.40
N GLN A 212 50.31 63.15 104.54
CA GLN A 212 49.49 64.26 105.04
C GLN A 212 49.86 64.64 106.47
N GLU A 213 50.04 63.65 107.36
CA GLU A 213 50.48 63.88 108.75
C GLU A 213 51.86 64.57 108.78
N ARG A 214 52.78 64.16 107.91
CA ARG A 214 54.12 64.75 107.81
C ARG A 214 54.10 66.19 107.27
N VAL A 215 53.18 66.52 106.36
CA VAL A 215 52.95 67.91 105.92
C VAL A 215 52.40 68.74 107.08
N ASN A 216 51.39 68.25 107.81
CA ASN A 216 50.80 68.94 108.95
C ASN A 216 51.84 69.27 110.04
N ILE A 217 52.77 68.35 110.33
CA ILE A 217 53.87 68.55 111.28
C ILE A 217 54.84 69.65 110.81
N LEU A 218 55.20 69.65 109.51
CA LEU A 218 56.09 70.65 108.94
C LEU A 218 55.44 72.05 108.93
N ASP A 219 54.16 72.16 108.61
CA ASP A 219 53.43 73.42 108.66
C ASP A 219 53.34 73.96 110.10
N ALA A 220 53.13 73.10 111.10
CA ALA A 220 53.16 73.49 112.51
C ALA A 220 54.54 74.03 112.93
N GLN A 221 55.64 73.42 112.46
CA GLN A 221 57.01 73.91 112.71
C GLN A 221 57.27 75.26 112.02
N VAL A 222 56.82 75.44 110.77
CA VAL A 222 56.94 76.73 110.06
C VAL A 222 56.14 77.82 110.77
N GLN A 223 54.97 77.51 111.32
CA GLN A 223 54.17 78.46 112.10
C GLN A 223 54.83 78.84 113.43
N SER A 224 55.45 77.90 114.15
CA SER A 224 56.18 78.24 115.39
C SER A 224 57.40 79.11 115.10
N LEU A 225 58.24 78.74 114.12
CA LEU A 225 59.43 79.51 113.75
C LEU A 225 59.10 80.94 113.27
N ARG A 226 57.98 81.13 112.58
CA ARG A 226 57.48 82.47 112.22
C ARG A 226 57.07 83.31 113.44
N LYS A 227 56.51 82.67 114.47
CA LYS A 227 56.16 83.33 115.74
C LYS A 227 57.43 83.73 116.49
N ASP A 228 58.37 82.80 116.67
CA ASP A 228 59.64 83.02 117.37
C ASP A 228 60.46 84.15 116.72
N LEU A 229 60.48 84.20 115.37
CA LEU A 229 61.12 85.28 114.62
C LEU A 229 60.46 86.65 114.88
N SER A 230 59.12 86.70 114.97
CA SER A 230 58.38 87.94 115.27
C SER A 230 58.62 88.43 116.69
N GLU A 231 58.79 87.53 117.65
CA GLU A 231 59.13 87.85 119.05
C GLU A 231 60.58 88.34 119.18
N SER A 232 61.52 87.65 118.52
CA SER A 232 62.93 88.09 118.38
C SER A 232 63.05 89.50 117.79
N GLN A 233 62.33 89.79 116.71
CA GLN A 233 62.39 91.08 116.02
C GLN A 233 61.91 92.25 116.90
N LYS A 234 60.90 92.03 117.76
CA LYS A 234 60.47 93.01 118.76
C LYS A 234 61.54 93.26 119.83
N MET A 235 62.19 92.21 120.32
CA MET A 235 63.27 92.34 121.32
C MET A 235 64.47 93.14 120.80
N CYS A 236 64.81 93.02 119.51
CA CYS A 236 65.84 93.85 118.89
C CYS A 236 65.48 95.34 118.85
N GLN A 237 64.22 95.67 118.53
CA GLN A 237 63.75 97.07 118.48
C GLN A 237 63.82 97.76 119.85
N ASP A 238 63.46 97.05 120.92
CA ASP A 238 63.57 97.57 122.30
C ASP A 238 65.02 97.83 122.73
N LEU A 239 65.96 96.96 122.34
CA LEU A 239 67.39 97.13 122.65
C LEU A 239 68.01 98.33 121.91
N GLU A 240 67.63 98.57 120.65
CA GLU A 240 68.06 99.77 119.91
C GLU A 240 67.58 101.07 120.57
N GLY A 241 66.35 101.08 121.11
CA GLY A 241 65.82 102.21 121.86
C GLY A 241 66.70 102.56 123.08
N ARG A 242 67.12 101.54 123.83
CA ARG A 242 67.96 101.71 125.04
C ARG A 242 69.36 102.23 124.72
N LEU A 243 69.99 101.74 123.64
CA LEU A 243 71.35 102.17 123.26
C LEU A 243 71.42 103.66 122.86
N LYS A 244 70.35 104.19 122.25
CA LYS A 244 70.27 105.61 121.83
C LYS A 244 70.26 106.56 123.03
N HIS A 245 69.67 106.18 124.17
CA HIS A 245 69.73 106.98 125.40
C HIS A 245 71.14 107.03 126.03
N GLN A 246 71.86 105.91 126.06
CA GLN A 246 73.18 105.85 126.73
C GLN A 246 74.23 106.75 126.05
N LYS A 247 74.18 106.90 124.72
CA LYS A 247 75.15 107.70 123.95
C LYS A 247 75.06 109.21 124.20
N SER A 248 74.01 109.71 124.83
CA SER A 248 73.81 111.16 125.04
C SER A 248 74.51 111.74 126.27
N LEU A 249 75.10 110.92 127.15
CA LEU A 249 75.64 111.39 128.45
C LEU A 249 77.16 111.61 128.50
N THR A 250 77.93 111.21 127.48
CA THR A 250 79.40 111.04 127.61
C THR A 250 80.30 112.12 126.99
N SER A 251 79.77 113.25 126.51
CA SER A 251 80.54 114.21 125.67
C SER A 251 81.10 115.46 126.38
N THR A 252 81.16 115.54 127.71
CA THR A 252 81.21 116.85 128.42
C THR A 252 82.45 117.19 129.27
N THR A 253 83.65 116.60 129.06
CA THR A 253 84.82 116.79 129.97
C THR A 253 86.25 116.85 129.32
N ASN A 254 86.99 117.98 129.50
CA ASN A 254 88.48 118.16 129.75
C ASN A 254 89.36 119.12 128.85
N SER A 255 90.31 119.91 129.44
CA SER A 255 91.46 120.70 128.83
C SER A 255 92.49 121.32 129.87
N SER A 256 93.73 121.83 129.54
CA SER A 256 94.92 122.09 130.47
C SER A 256 95.97 123.28 130.21
N ARG A 257 97.13 123.46 130.97
CA ARG A 257 98.11 124.66 131.01
C ARG A 257 99.62 124.43 131.55
N VAL A 258 100.66 125.35 131.38
CA VAL A 258 102.17 125.22 131.71
C VAL A 258 103.04 126.57 132.04
N GLY A 259 104.35 126.58 132.53
CA GLY A 259 105.29 127.75 132.94
C GLY A 259 106.90 127.61 132.96
N GLY A 260 107.78 128.52 133.57
CA GLY A 260 109.32 128.61 133.45
C GLY A 260 110.30 129.34 134.53
N LEU A 261 111.66 129.55 134.32
CA LEU A 261 112.82 129.75 135.32
C LEU A 261 113.95 130.90 135.13
N CYS A 262 115.07 131.01 135.95
CA CYS A 262 116.04 132.21 136.08
C CYS A 262 117.63 132.06 136.12
N LEU A 263 118.41 132.98 136.79
CA LEU A 263 119.52 133.82 136.23
C LEU A 263 121.03 133.61 136.62
N LYS A 264 121.46 132.74 137.56
CA LYS A 264 122.87 132.79 138.11
C LYS A 264 124.03 132.38 137.19
N CYS A 265 123.78 131.81 136.01
CA CYS A 265 124.83 131.11 135.23
C CYS A 265 125.74 132.00 134.35
N ALA A 266 125.41 133.29 134.17
CA ALA A 266 125.98 134.11 133.08
C ALA A 266 127.42 134.64 133.27
N GLN A 267 128.03 134.52 134.46
CA GLN A 267 129.29 135.24 134.77
C GLN A 267 130.58 134.40 134.74
N HIS A 268 130.52 133.07 134.66
CA HIS A 268 131.72 132.23 134.56
C HIS A 268 132.28 132.08 133.13
N GLU A 269 131.49 132.41 132.11
CA GLU A 269 131.77 132.04 130.72
C GLU A 269 132.78 132.97 130.01
N ALA A 270 132.91 134.21 130.47
CA ALA A 270 133.69 135.25 129.78
C ALA A 270 135.22 135.05 129.83
N VAL A 271 135.76 134.36 130.85
CA VAL A 271 137.23 134.29 131.08
C VAL A 271 137.90 133.12 130.35
N LEU A 272 137.18 132.03 130.08
CA LEU A 272 137.74 130.83 129.43
C LEU A 272 137.77 130.93 127.88
N ALA A 273 137.10 131.92 127.30
CA ALA A 273 136.91 132.03 125.86
C ALA A 273 138.20 132.29 125.06
N GLN A 274 139.21 132.96 125.63
CA GLN A 274 140.21 133.68 124.82
C GLN A 274 141.42 132.86 124.32
N THR A 275 141.77 131.71 124.92
CA THR A 275 143.03 130.99 124.56
C THR A 275 142.93 129.48 124.35
N HIS A 276 141.99 128.78 125.01
CA HIS A 276 141.81 127.32 124.81
C HIS A 276 140.48 126.93 124.17
N SER A 277 139.50 127.82 124.13
CA SER A 277 138.16 127.53 123.59
C SER A 277 138.15 127.18 122.10
N ASN A 278 138.98 127.84 121.27
CA ASN A 278 138.84 127.79 119.80
C ASN A 278 139.10 126.38 119.19
N ILE A 279 140.16 125.68 119.62
CA ILE A 279 140.48 124.32 119.10
C ILE A 279 139.44 123.28 119.56
N HIS A 280 138.98 123.40 120.80
CA HIS A 280 137.89 122.57 121.31
C HIS A 280 136.58 122.86 120.56
N MET A 281 136.27 124.14 120.29
CA MET A 281 135.11 124.54 119.49
C MET A 281 135.15 123.90 118.09
N GLN A 282 136.24 124.04 117.34
CA GLN A 282 136.37 123.44 116.01
C GLN A 282 136.25 121.90 116.01
N THR A 283 136.70 121.25 117.09
CA THR A 283 136.58 119.79 117.25
C THR A 283 135.15 119.40 117.59
N ILE A 284 134.48 120.17 118.46
CA ILE A 284 133.05 120.01 118.78
C ILE A 284 132.20 120.26 117.54
N GLU A 285 132.46 121.32 116.76
CA GLU A 285 131.77 121.62 115.50
C GLU A 285 131.90 120.47 114.49
N ARG A 286 133.11 119.90 114.31
CA ARG A 286 133.31 118.75 113.41
C ARG A 286 132.53 117.52 113.88
N LEU A 287 132.62 117.16 115.15
CA LEU A 287 131.87 116.03 115.72
C LEU A 287 130.36 116.28 115.72
N THR A 288 129.93 117.53 115.90
CA THR A 288 128.53 117.95 115.85
C THR A 288 128.00 117.77 114.44
N LYS A 289 128.78 118.18 113.43
CA LYS A 289 128.47 117.99 112.01
C LYS A 289 128.47 116.52 111.60
N GLU A 290 129.49 115.74 111.96
CA GLU A 290 129.52 114.29 111.71
C GLU A 290 128.32 113.59 112.36
N ARG A 291 127.92 114.02 113.56
CA ARG A 291 126.71 113.55 114.25
C ARG A 291 125.43 113.99 113.52
N ASP A 292 125.32 115.23 113.04
CA ASP A 292 124.18 115.70 112.24
C ASP A 292 124.09 114.93 110.90
N ASP A 293 125.19 114.80 110.16
CA ASP A 293 125.29 114.04 108.91
C ASP A 293 124.88 112.56 109.13
N LEU A 294 125.33 111.93 110.22
CA LEU A 294 124.90 110.57 110.62
C LEU A 294 123.42 110.53 111.04
N MET A 295 122.90 111.57 111.68
CA MET A 295 121.51 111.62 112.10
C MET A 295 120.56 111.82 110.91
N ASP A 296 120.96 112.64 109.94
CA ASP A 296 120.28 112.80 108.66
C ASP A 296 120.34 111.53 107.82
N ALA A 297 121.49 110.84 107.78
CA ALA A 297 121.61 109.52 107.16
C ALA A 297 120.67 108.50 107.85
N LEU A 298 120.59 108.50 109.18
CA LEU A 298 119.71 107.62 109.96
C LEU A 298 118.22 107.97 109.78
N VAL A 299 117.86 109.25 109.66
CA VAL A 299 116.51 109.71 109.30
C VAL A 299 116.17 109.31 107.87
N SER A 300 117.12 109.41 106.94
CA SER A 300 116.99 108.95 105.55
C SER A 300 116.77 107.44 105.47
N VAL A 301 117.60 106.64 106.14
CA VAL A 301 117.44 105.17 106.22
C VAL A 301 116.10 104.80 106.89
N ARG A 302 115.67 105.50 107.95
CA ARG A 302 114.35 105.28 108.57
C ARG A 302 113.19 105.64 107.64
N ARG A 303 113.32 106.68 106.82
CA ARG A 303 112.32 107.02 105.78
C ARG A 303 112.29 105.94 104.69
N ASN A 304 113.45 105.55 104.16
CA ASN A 304 113.57 104.49 103.16
C ASN A 304 113.01 103.15 103.68
N LEU A 305 113.26 102.79 104.93
CA LEU A 305 112.70 101.58 105.56
C LEU A 305 111.16 101.63 105.60
N LYS A 306 110.57 102.75 106.01
CA LYS A 306 109.11 102.95 105.99
C LYS A 306 108.54 102.89 104.58
N ASP A 307 109.21 103.51 103.61
CA ASP A 307 108.78 103.47 102.22
C ASP A 307 108.85 102.04 101.64
N MET A 308 109.89 101.25 102.01
CA MET A 308 109.97 99.84 101.62
C MET A 308 108.90 98.99 102.29
N GLN A 309 108.65 99.17 103.59
CA GLN A 309 107.54 98.51 104.31
C GLN A 309 106.17 98.86 103.72
N GLN A 310 105.96 100.11 103.29
CA GLN A 310 104.73 100.50 102.61
C GLN A 310 104.62 99.88 101.22
N ARG A 311 105.71 99.81 100.44
CA ARG A 311 105.73 99.11 99.14
C ARG A 311 105.47 97.61 99.31
N GLU A 312 106.04 96.97 100.33
CA GLU A 312 105.82 95.57 100.67
C GLU A 312 104.36 95.32 101.06
N SER A 313 103.78 96.15 101.94
CA SER A 313 102.36 96.07 102.32
C SER A 313 101.42 96.28 101.12
N ASN A 314 101.72 97.25 100.24
CA ASN A 314 100.97 97.48 99.02
C ASN A 314 101.07 96.29 98.04
N ALA A 315 102.27 95.71 97.87
CA ALA A 315 102.49 94.54 97.03
C ALA A 315 101.81 93.29 97.59
N TYR A 316 101.83 93.10 98.92
CA TYR A 316 101.12 92.02 99.61
C TYR A 316 99.60 92.12 99.36
N GLU A 317 99.01 93.30 99.53
CA GLU A 317 97.56 93.47 99.30
C GLU A 317 97.20 93.34 97.81
N GLN A 318 98.07 93.78 96.89
CA GLN A 318 97.90 93.51 95.45
C GLN A 318 97.96 92.02 95.11
N VAL A 319 98.92 91.27 95.67
CA VAL A 319 99.02 89.82 95.48
C VAL A 319 97.81 89.11 96.06
N LYS A 320 97.34 89.52 97.25
CA LYS A 320 96.13 89.00 97.89
C LYS A 320 94.88 89.24 97.03
N GLN A 321 94.69 90.43 96.48
CA GLN A 321 93.60 90.73 95.54
C GLN A 321 93.71 89.93 94.24
N ALA A 322 94.93 89.78 93.69
CA ALA A 322 95.15 88.97 92.49
C ALA A 322 94.87 87.48 92.72
N VAL A 323 95.23 86.94 93.89
CA VAL A 323 94.90 85.57 94.30
C VAL A 323 93.38 85.41 94.46
N GLN A 324 92.70 86.33 95.15
CA GLN A 324 91.23 86.29 95.29
C GLN A 324 90.52 86.30 93.93
N MET A 325 90.89 87.20 93.02
CA MET A 325 90.33 87.24 91.66
C MET A 325 90.64 85.95 90.87
N ALA A 326 91.83 85.36 91.03
CA ALA A 326 92.19 84.10 90.40
C ALA A 326 91.41 82.90 90.98
N GLU A 327 91.16 82.88 92.29
CA GLU A 327 90.33 81.89 92.97
C GLU A 327 88.87 82.00 92.53
N GLU A 328 88.29 83.20 92.49
CA GLU A 328 86.94 83.46 91.97
C GLU A 328 86.80 83.03 90.50
N ALA A 329 87.76 83.41 89.64
CA ALA A 329 87.77 82.99 88.24
C ALA A 329 87.93 81.46 88.09
N ASN A 330 88.72 80.81 88.94
CA ASN A 330 88.84 79.35 88.95
C ASN A 330 87.57 78.66 89.46
N LEU A 331 86.86 79.24 90.43
CA LEU A 331 85.57 78.76 90.92
C LEU A 331 84.50 78.86 89.83
N GLU A 332 84.37 80.00 89.15
CA GLU A 332 83.41 80.15 88.04
C GLU A 332 83.76 79.25 86.84
N LYS A 333 85.05 79.12 86.50
CA LYS A 333 85.52 78.13 85.51
C LYS A 333 85.12 76.71 85.90
N THR A 334 85.27 76.34 87.17
CA THR A 334 84.92 75.00 87.67
C THR A 334 83.40 74.77 87.64
N LYS A 335 82.59 75.76 88.05
CA LYS A 335 81.13 75.72 87.94
C LYS A 335 80.69 75.53 86.47
N ALA A 336 81.26 76.31 85.56
CA ALA A 336 80.95 76.22 84.13
C ALA A 336 81.36 74.85 83.54
N LEU A 337 82.52 74.32 83.91
CA LEU A 337 82.95 72.97 83.51
C LEU A 337 81.98 71.89 84.01
N VAL A 338 81.59 71.92 85.28
CA VAL A 338 80.61 70.97 85.85
C VAL A 338 79.26 71.08 85.15
N GLN A 339 78.78 72.29 84.86
CA GLN A 339 77.55 72.49 84.07
C GLN A 339 77.68 71.91 82.64
N CYS A 340 78.82 72.10 81.99
CA CYS A 340 79.09 71.53 80.67
C CYS A 340 79.14 69.99 80.71
N GLU A 341 79.72 69.40 81.74
CA GLU A 341 79.73 67.94 81.95
C GLU A 341 78.34 67.38 82.26
N GLN A 342 77.55 68.07 83.09
CA GLN A 342 76.16 67.72 83.35
C GLN A 342 75.34 67.71 82.06
N LEU A 343 75.39 68.80 81.28
CA LEU A 343 74.70 68.91 79.99
C LEU A 343 75.18 67.86 78.97
N LYS A 344 76.50 67.60 78.87
CA LYS A 344 77.04 66.51 78.04
C LYS A 344 76.50 65.15 78.49
N SER A 345 76.43 64.89 79.80
CA SER A 345 75.93 63.62 80.33
C SER A 345 74.42 63.45 80.07
N GLU A 346 73.65 64.53 80.07
CA GLU A 346 72.23 64.47 79.72
C GLU A 346 72.02 64.30 78.22
N MET A 347 72.76 65.02 77.37
CA MET A 347 72.76 64.80 75.91
C MET A 347 73.12 63.35 75.57
N GLU A 348 74.13 62.77 76.23
CA GLU A 348 74.49 61.37 76.03
C GLU A 348 73.39 60.42 76.56
N ARG A 349 72.73 60.72 77.69
CA ARG A 349 71.56 59.94 78.15
C ARG A 349 70.40 59.98 77.15
N GLN A 350 70.09 61.15 76.59
CA GLN A 350 69.02 61.32 75.60
C GLN A 350 69.36 60.60 74.29
N LYS A 351 70.60 60.74 73.80
CA LYS A 351 71.12 59.96 72.66
C LYS A 351 70.96 58.46 72.91
N ASN A 352 71.44 57.94 74.04
CA ASN A 352 71.30 56.51 74.38
C ASN A 352 69.83 56.07 74.51
N ARG A 353 68.90 56.95 74.93
CA ARG A 353 67.46 56.65 74.93
C ARG A 353 66.92 56.52 73.51
N LEU A 354 67.25 57.47 72.63
CA LEU A 354 66.86 57.44 71.22
C LEU A 354 67.48 56.26 70.46
N GLU A 355 68.74 55.92 70.73
CA GLU A 355 69.40 54.73 70.15
C GLU A 355 68.73 53.43 70.59
N ARG A 356 68.34 53.30 71.87
CA ARG A 356 67.57 52.14 72.34
C ARG A 356 66.19 52.07 71.71
N GLU A 357 65.46 53.19 71.61
CA GLU A 357 64.15 53.19 70.95
C GLU A 357 64.29 52.88 69.45
N LEU A 358 65.31 53.40 68.77
CA LEU A 358 65.59 53.06 67.38
C LEU A 358 65.86 51.56 67.19
N VAL A 359 66.64 50.94 68.09
CA VAL A 359 66.87 49.49 68.09
C VAL A 359 65.56 48.73 68.33
N THR A 360 64.76 49.08 69.35
CA THR A 360 63.48 48.36 69.59
C THR A 360 62.47 48.54 68.46
N GLN A 361 62.50 49.67 67.73
CA GLN A 361 61.67 49.87 66.54
C GLN A 361 62.20 49.07 65.34
N LEU A 362 63.52 48.98 65.15
CA LEU A 362 64.12 48.13 64.12
C LEU A 362 63.83 46.64 64.39
N ASP A 363 63.91 46.20 65.64
CA ASP A 363 63.59 44.83 66.05
C ASP A 363 62.10 44.53 65.79
N LYS A 364 61.17 45.39 66.22
CA LYS A 364 59.73 45.25 65.90
C LYS A 364 59.46 45.17 64.39
N ARG A 365 60.10 46.03 63.59
CA ARG A 365 59.97 46.01 62.12
C ARG A 365 60.55 44.74 61.51
N ASN A 366 61.62 44.18 62.08
CA ASN A 366 62.19 42.90 61.66
C ASN A 366 61.28 41.71 62.04
N ASP A 367 60.71 41.71 63.24
CA ASP A 367 59.75 40.70 63.72
C ASP A 367 58.48 40.69 62.86
N GLU A 368 57.88 41.85 62.60
CA GLU A 368 56.75 42.01 61.67
C GLU A 368 57.10 41.50 60.26
N LYS A 369 58.29 41.83 59.76
CA LYS A 369 58.79 41.37 58.45
C LYS A 369 59.06 39.86 58.42
N GLU A 370 59.43 39.23 59.53
CA GLU A 370 59.58 37.77 59.63
C GLU A 370 58.21 37.09 59.73
N ALA A 371 57.29 37.62 60.53
CA ALA A 371 55.91 37.13 60.62
C ALA A 371 55.23 37.10 59.24
N VAL A 372 55.27 38.22 58.50
CA VAL A 372 54.74 38.30 57.12
C VAL A 372 55.44 37.31 56.18
N ARG A 373 56.77 37.12 56.31
CA ARG A 373 57.50 36.13 55.48
C ARG A 373 57.08 34.69 55.76
N GLU A 374 56.85 34.34 57.03
CA GLU A 374 56.38 33.01 57.41
C GLU A 374 54.89 32.80 57.07
N GLU A 375 54.05 33.83 57.10
CA GLU A 375 52.66 33.77 56.59
C GLU A 375 52.64 33.56 55.07
N MET A 376 53.33 34.41 54.31
CA MET A 376 53.49 34.26 52.84
C MET A 376 54.15 32.93 52.45
N LYS A 377 54.92 32.30 53.35
CA LYS A 377 55.48 30.97 53.15
C LYS A 377 54.44 29.88 53.41
N LYS A 378 53.68 29.94 54.50
CA LYS A 378 52.55 29.02 54.75
C LYS A 378 51.53 29.07 53.62
N GLU A 379 51.18 30.27 53.12
CA GLU A 379 50.28 30.42 51.97
C GLU A 379 50.85 29.76 50.71
N ARG A 380 52.14 29.98 50.42
CA ARG A 380 52.83 29.32 49.29
C ARG A 380 52.85 27.81 49.43
N ASP A 381 53.10 27.28 50.63
CA ASP A 381 53.17 25.84 50.90
C ASP A 381 51.76 25.20 50.86
N ASN A 382 50.73 25.92 51.30
CA ASN A 382 49.31 25.55 51.15
C ASN A 382 48.88 25.53 49.67
N LEU A 383 49.28 26.54 48.89
CA LEU A 383 49.04 26.58 47.45
C LEU A 383 49.79 25.47 46.73
N ALA A 384 51.05 25.20 47.09
CA ALA A 384 51.85 24.13 46.50
C ALA A 384 51.26 22.74 46.79
N THR A 385 50.78 22.50 48.01
CA THR A 385 50.10 21.23 48.36
C THR A 385 48.74 21.09 47.66
N MET A 386 47.97 22.17 47.53
CA MET A 386 46.71 22.14 46.76
C MET A 386 46.95 21.94 45.26
N VAL A 387 47.98 22.56 44.67
CA VAL A 387 48.39 22.32 43.27
C VAL A 387 48.83 20.88 43.08
N ALA A 388 49.64 20.31 43.99
CA ALA A 388 50.05 18.91 43.91
C ALA A 388 48.86 17.95 43.96
N ALA A 389 47.91 18.15 44.88
CA ALA A 389 46.68 17.35 44.95
C ALA A 389 45.81 17.48 43.69
N MET A 390 45.72 18.67 43.10
CA MET A 390 45.04 18.87 41.81
C MET A 390 45.77 18.16 40.66
N SER A 391 47.11 18.18 40.64
CA SER A 391 47.91 17.44 39.64
C SER A 391 47.75 15.92 39.77
N GLU A 392 47.69 15.38 41.00
CA GLU A 392 47.39 13.96 41.23
C GLU A 392 45.98 13.59 40.75
N ASN A 393 44.98 14.43 41.02
CA ASN A 393 43.62 14.25 40.51
C ASN A 393 43.55 14.29 38.97
N VAL A 394 44.27 15.21 38.33
CA VAL A 394 44.37 15.28 36.86
C VAL A 394 44.99 14.00 36.30
N ALA A 395 46.13 13.55 36.84
CA ALA A 395 46.78 12.31 36.38
C ALA A 395 45.89 11.06 36.59
N ALA A 396 45.10 11.02 37.66
CA ALA A 396 44.13 9.95 37.90
C ALA A 396 42.98 9.96 36.88
N LEU A 397 42.46 11.15 36.54
CA LEU A 397 41.42 11.33 35.52
C LEU A 397 41.94 11.01 34.11
N GLU A 398 43.16 11.45 33.76
CA GLU A 398 43.83 11.10 32.50
C GLU A 398 43.98 9.59 32.34
N SER A 399 44.47 8.89 33.37
CA SER A 399 44.57 7.42 33.41
C SER A 399 43.21 6.72 33.27
N GLN A 400 42.14 7.29 33.86
CA GLN A 400 40.78 6.81 33.69
C GLN A 400 40.27 7.01 32.25
N VAL A 401 40.51 8.18 31.65
CA VAL A 401 40.16 8.47 30.25
C VAL A 401 40.88 7.51 29.32
N GLU A 402 42.21 7.35 29.45
CA GLU A 402 42.97 6.40 28.63
C GLU A 402 42.43 4.96 28.75
N ARG A 403 42.04 4.52 29.95
CA ARG A 403 41.45 3.19 30.17
C ARG A 403 40.11 3.06 29.46
N ILE A 404 39.21 4.04 29.61
CA ILE A 404 37.92 4.06 28.91
C ILE A 404 38.13 4.10 27.38
N THR A 405 39.09 4.86 26.87
CA THR A 405 39.43 4.89 25.43
C THR A 405 39.94 3.54 24.93
N ARG A 406 40.78 2.82 25.70
CA ARG A 406 41.22 1.45 25.35
C ARG A 406 40.03 0.47 25.34
N GLU A 407 39.16 0.55 26.34
CA GLU A 407 37.94 -0.28 26.45
C GLU A 407 36.98 0.00 25.28
N LYS A 408 36.69 1.28 24.99
CA LYS A 408 35.92 1.74 23.82
C LYS A 408 36.49 1.17 22.52
N ASN A 409 37.79 1.34 22.27
CA ASN A 409 38.42 0.87 21.04
C ASN A 409 38.37 -0.66 20.93
N SER A 410 38.48 -1.39 22.05
CA SER A 410 38.31 -2.85 22.05
C SER A 410 36.87 -3.27 21.70
N LEU A 411 35.87 -2.56 22.22
CA LEU A 411 34.46 -2.80 21.91
C LEU A 411 34.11 -2.40 20.47
N ALA A 412 34.66 -1.31 19.95
CA ALA A 412 34.52 -0.88 18.57
C ALA A 412 35.09 -1.93 17.59
N ASN A 413 36.32 -2.42 17.84
CA ASN A 413 36.91 -3.49 17.04
C ASN A 413 36.07 -4.77 17.08
N GLN A 414 35.55 -5.17 18.25
CA GLN A 414 34.63 -6.32 18.36
C GLN A 414 33.34 -6.09 17.57
N LEU A 415 32.77 -4.89 17.61
CA LEU A 415 31.58 -4.53 16.84
C LEU A 415 31.85 -4.63 15.33
N GLU A 416 32.95 -4.04 14.84
CA GLU A 416 33.39 -4.13 13.44
C GLU A 416 33.60 -5.59 13.00
N GLU A 417 34.27 -6.42 13.83
CA GLU A 417 34.43 -7.85 13.56
C GLU A 417 33.08 -8.57 13.46
N THR A 418 32.13 -8.31 14.37
CA THR A 418 30.79 -8.92 14.27
C THR A 418 30.02 -8.41 13.07
N GLN A 419 30.12 -7.13 12.71
CA GLN A 419 29.48 -6.55 11.53
C GLN A 419 30.04 -7.13 10.23
N HIS A 420 31.35 -7.36 10.15
CA HIS A 420 31.97 -8.08 9.03
C HIS A 420 31.50 -9.54 8.96
N GLN A 421 31.35 -10.22 10.10
CA GLN A 421 30.78 -11.58 10.16
C GLN A 421 29.28 -11.63 9.77
N PHE A 422 28.48 -10.62 10.12
CA PHE A 422 27.10 -10.51 9.65
C PHE A 422 27.06 -10.26 8.15
N SER A 423 27.87 -9.33 7.63
CA SER A 423 27.93 -9.01 6.20
C SER A 423 28.35 -10.21 5.35
N SER A 424 29.32 -11.02 5.82
CA SER A 424 29.73 -12.24 5.11
C SER A 424 28.64 -13.31 5.13
N ARG A 425 28.00 -13.55 6.28
CA ARG A 425 26.84 -14.46 6.39
C ARG A 425 25.66 -14.01 5.53
N GLU A 426 25.38 -12.71 5.46
CA GLU A 426 24.33 -12.17 4.60
C GLU A 426 24.67 -12.40 3.11
N MET A 427 25.92 -12.20 2.71
CA MET A 427 26.40 -12.51 1.36
C MET A 427 26.28 -14.01 1.04
N GLU A 428 26.59 -14.90 1.98
CA GLU A 428 26.41 -16.35 1.85
C GLU A 428 24.93 -16.74 1.72
N ILE A 429 24.05 -16.20 2.58
CA ILE A 429 22.59 -16.40 2.51
C ILE A 429 22.07 -15.91 1.16
N ASN A 430 22.45 -14.71 0.72
CA ASN A 430 22.05 -14.15 -0.57
C ASN A 430 22.51 -15.02 -1.75
N LYS A 431 23.71 -15.59 -1.68
CA LYS A 431 24.23 -16.55 -2.67
C LYS A 431 23.41 -17.86 -2.68
N VAL A 432 23.11 -18.45 -1.51
CA VAL A 432 22.29 -19.66 -1.40
C VAL A 432 20.85 -19.41 -1.84
N CYS A 433 20.26 -18.27 -1.49
CA CYS A 433 18.94 -17.85 -1.97
C CYS A 433 18.93 -17.55 -3.49
N GLY A 434 20.06 -17.07 -4.05
CA GLY A 434 20.26 -16.95 -5.49
C GLY A 434 20.23 -18.33 -6.17
N GLU A 435 21.05 -19.27 -5.69
CA GLU A 435 21.12 -20.63 -6.20
C GLU A 435 19.78 -21.37 -6.08
N MET A 436 19.11 -21.29 -4.92
CA MET A 436 17.79 -21.91 -4.72
C MET A 436 16.73 -21.32 -5.67
N ARG A 437 16.73 -20.01 -5.92
CA ARG A 437 15.85 -19.39 -6.92
C ARG A 437 16.18 -19.85 -8.34
N TYR A 438 17.46 -20.02 -8.68
CA TYR A 438 17.88 -20.57 -9.98
C TYR A 438 17.41 -22.02 -10.15
N GLN A 439 17.65 -22.89 -9.17
CA GLN A 439 17.21 -24.29 -9.17
C GLN A 439 15.68 -24.41 -9.22
N LEU A 440 14.94 -23.59 -8.47
CA LEU A 440 13.47 -23.52 -8.52
C LEU A 440 12.97 -23.09 -9.90
N THR A 441 13.63 -22.11 -10.53
CA THR A 441 13.28 -21.66 -11.88
C THR A 441 13.56 -22.76 -12.91
N GLN A 442 14.71 -23.43 -12.80
CA GLN A 442 15.10 -24.52 -13.71
C GLN A 442 14.16 -25.73 -13.58
N THR A 443 13.80 -26.12 -12.36
CA THR A 443 12.85 -27.22 -12.11
C THR A 443 11.43 -26.86 -12.57
N LYS A 444 11.00 -25.61 -12.37
CA LYS A 444 9.74 -25.10 -12.95
C LYS A 444 9.73 -25.17 -14.48
N MET A 445 10.79 -24.71 -15.16
CA MET A 445 10.90 -24.82 -16.62
C MET A 445 10.83 -26.28 -17.10
N LYS A 446 11.55 -27.20 -16.44
CA LYS A 446 11.50 -28.64 -16.74
C LYS A 446 10.09 -29.23 -16.56
N LYS A 447 9.39 -28.81 -15.50
CA LYS A 447 7.98 -29.19 -15.25
C LYS A 447 7.06 -28.65 -16.35
N ASP A 448 7.16 -27.37 -16.68
CA ASP A 448 6.27 -26.71 -17.64
C ASP A 448 6.43 -27.29 -19.06
N GLU A 449 7.65 -27.71 -19.44
CA GLU A 449 7.93 -28.44 -20.69
C GLU A 449 7.39 -29.87 -20.64
N ALA A 450 7.60 -30.63 -19.56
CA ALA A 450 7.01 -31.97 -19.40
C ALA A 450 5.48 -31.95 -19.41
N GLU A 451 4.85 -30.92 -18.83
CA GLU A 451 3.40 -30.70 -18.95
C GLU A 451 2.97 -30.36 -20.38
N LYS A 452 3.80 -29.66 -21.15
CA LYS A 452 3.57 -29.37 -22.57
C LYS A 452 3.66 -30.63 -23.42
N GLU A 453 4.69 -31.44 -23.24
CA GLU A 453 4.79 -32.77 -23.86
C GLU A 453 3.58 -33.63 -23.51
N LEU A 454 3.16 -33.69 -22.24
CA LEU A 454 1.97 -34.43 -21.80
C LEU A 454 0.68 -33.91 -22.46
N ARG A 455 0.53 -32.58 -22.61
CA ARG A 455 -0.58 -31.98 -23.37
C ARG A 455 -0.53 -32.40 -24.84
N GLU A 456 0.64 -32.36 -25.48
CA GLU A 456 0.81 -32.82 -26.86
C GLU A 456 0.47 -34.29 -27.03
N TYR A 457 0.99 -35.19 -26.18
CA TYR A 457 0.67 -36.61 -26.19
C TYR A 457 -0.83 -36.85 -26.01
N ARG A 458 -1.48 -36.20 -25.04
CA ARG A 458 -2.95 -36.26 -24.86
C ARG A 458 -3.69 -35.87 -26.14
N THR A 459 -3.32 -34.76 -26.80
CA THR A 459 -3.97 -34.38 -28.06
C THR A 459 -3.66 -35.33 -29.23
N LYS A 460 -2.49 -35.98 -29.26
CA LYS A 460 -2.17 -37.02 -30.26
C LYS A 460 -3.05 -38.25 -30.03
N THR A 461 -3.14 -38.75 -28.80
CA THR A 461 -4.01 -39.88 -28.43
C THR A 461 -5.48 -39.59 -28.70
N ILE A 462 -5.99 -38.40 -28.38
CA ILE A 462 -7.38 -38.01 -28.70
C ILE A 462 -7.63 -38.07 -30.22
N ARG A 463 -6.76 -37.47 -31.05
CA ARG A 463 -6.89 -37.56 -32.52
C ARG A 463 -6.80 -39.00 -33.04
N GLU A 464 -5.94 -39.84 -32.46
CA GLU A 464 -5.86 -41.26 -32.82
C GLU A 464 -7.13 -42.03 -32.45
N LEU A 465 -7.77 -41.70 -31.32
CA LEU A 465 -9.06 -42.25 -30.92
C LEU A 465 -10.16 -41.78 -31.87
N GLU A 466 -10.26 -40.48 -32.17
CA GLU A 466 -11.20 -39.92 -33.16
C GLU A 466 -11.07 -40.61 -34.53
N ILE A 467 -9.85 -40.88 -35.01
CA ILE A 467 -9.61 -41.61 -36.27
C ILE A 467 -10.04 -43.07 -36.16
N LYS A 468 -9.84 -43.73 -35.01
CA LYS A 468 -10.30 -45.11 -34.76
C LYS A 468 -11.82 -45.17 -34.68
N ASP A 469 -12.46 -44.22 -34.02
CA ASP A 469 -13.91 -44.11 -33.89
C ASP A 469 -14.55 -43.86 -35.25
N GLN A 470 -14.04 -42.92 -36.06
CA GLN A 470 -14.46 -42.74 -37.46
C GLN A 470 -14.28 -44.00 -38.31
N LYS A 471 -13.29 -44.85 -38.02
CA LYS A 471 -13.09 -46.14 -38.70
C LYS A 471 -14.10 -47.19 -38.20
N ILE A 472 -14.40 -47.20 -36.90
CA ILE A 472 -15.44 -48.05 -36.31
C ILE A 472 -16.81 -47.69 -36.88
N GLU A 473 -17.14 -46.40 -37.00
CA GLU A 473 -18.37 -45.91 -37.64
C GLU A 473 -18.47 -46.36 -39.11
N LYS A 474 -17.41 -46.17 -39.90
CA LYS A 474 -17.36 -46.65 -41.30
C LYS A 474 -17.57 -48.16 -41.42
N LEU A 475 -16.85 -48.94 -40.62
CA LEU A 475 -17.00 -50.40 -40.58
C LEU A 475 -18.39 -50.81 -40.06
N GLY A 476 -18.99 -50.04 -39.15
CA GLY A 476 -20.35 -50.23 -38.66
C GLY A 476 -21.40 -49.98 -39.73
N LEU A 477 -21.23 -48.95 -40.56
CA LEU A 477 -22.07 -48.67 -41.73
C LEU A 477 -21.92 -49.76 -42.80
N GLU A 478 -20.69 -50.20 -43.10
CA GLU A 478 -20.43 -51.32 -44.02
C GLU A 478 -21.07 -52.63 -43.50
N LEU A 479 -20.92 -52.94 -42.21
CA LEU A 479 -21.51 -54.11 -41.57
C LEU A 479 -23.05 -54.01 -41.57
N HIS A 480 -23.61 -52.84 -41.30
CA HIS A 480 -25.06 -52.61 -41.40
C HIS A 480 -25.58 -52.82 -42.83
N GLY A 481 -24.90 -52.27 -43.84
CA GLY A 481 -25.23 -52.51 -45.25
C GLY A 481 -25.08 -53.97 -45.66
N ASN A 482 -24.06 -54.68 -45.16
CA ASN A 482 -23.91 -56.13 -45.36
C ASN A 482 -25.05 -56.91 -44.69
N LYS A 483 -25.42 -56.55 -43.46
CA LYS A 483 -26.54 -57.15 -42.72
C LYS A 483 -27.86 -56.91 -43.43
N GLN A 484 -28.14 -55.68 -43.91
CA GLN A 484 -29.35 -55.36 -44.66
C GLN A 484 -29.42 -56.13 -45.99
N ARG A 485 -28.29 -56.26 -46.70
CA ARG A 485 -28.21 -57.11 -47.92
C ARG A 485 -28.43 -58.58 -47.61
N LEU A 486 -27.90 -59.09 -46.49
CA LEU A 486 -28.13 -60.47 -46.04
C LEU A 486 -29.60 -60.69 -45.64
N GLU A 487 -30.22 -59.76 -44.91
CA GLU A 487 -31.63 -59.80 -44.54
C GLU A 487 -32.54 -59.69 -45.77
N GLN A 488 -32.17 -58.91 -46.79
CA GLN A 488 -32.85 -58.87 -48.08
C GLN A 488 -32.74 -60.21 -48.80
N ALA A 489 -31.53 -60.74 -48.99
CA ALA A 489 -31.31 -62.03 -49.62
C ALA A 489 -32.00 -63.18 -48.85
N GLN A 490 -32.06 -63.11 -47.52
CA GLN A 490 -32.80 -64.06 -46.69
C GLN A 490 -34.31 -63.94 -46.92
N ARG A 491 -34.85 -62.71 -47.02
CA ARG A 491 -36.25 -62.46 -47.37
C ARG A 491 -36.59 -62.93 -48.79
N ASP A 492 -35.70 -62.72 -49.75
CA ASP A 492 -35.83 -63.19 -51.13
C ASP A 492 -35.79 -64.73 -51.18
N VAL A 493 -34.90 -65.37 -50.41
CA VAL A 493 -34.85 -66.83 -50.25
C VAL A 493 -36.10 -67.38 -49.54
N THR A 494 -36.66 -66.68 -48.53
CA THR A 494 -37.95 -67.11 -47.95
C THR A 494 -39.10 -66.91 -48.94
N GLY A 495 -39.12 -65.83 -49.71
CA GLY A 495 -40.11 -65.62 -50.78
C GLY A 495 -40.03 -66.71 -51.85
N ALA A 496 -38.83 -67.01 -52.34
CA ALA A 496 -38.60 -68.11 -53.28
C ALA A 496 -38.93 -69.49 -52.68
N ARG A 497 -38.71 -69.71 -51.38
CA ARG A 497 -39.16 -70.93 -50.69
C ARG A 497 -40.69 -71.00 -50.58
N GLU A 498 -41.37 -69.90 -50.28
CA GLU A 498 -42.83 -69.83 -50.28
C GLU A 498 -43.41 -70.01 -51.67
N GLU A 499 -42.77 -69.49 -52.72
CA GLU A 499 -43.12 -69.74 -54.12
C GLU A 499 -42.89 -71.20 -54.50
N CYS A 500 -41.76 -71.80 -54.13
CA CYS A 500 -41.53 -73.24 -54.29
C CYS A 500 -42.57 -74.07 -53.53
N LEU A 501 -42.99 -73.67 -52.33
CA LEU A 501 -44.05 -74.33 -51.57
C LEU A 501 -45.42 -74.17 -52.27
N LYS A 502 -45.78 -72.97 -52.75
CA LYS A 502 -46.99 -72.72 -53.54
C LYS A 502 -46.99 -73.53 -54.85
N LEU A 503 -45.85 -73.64 -55.52
CA LEU A 503 -45.67 -74.46 -56.72
C LEU A 503 -45.72 -75.96 -56.40
N THR A 504 -45.19 -76.39 -55.25
CA THR A 504 -45.30 -77.79 -54.78
C THR A 504 -46.72 -78.12 -54.34
N GLU A 505 -47.47 -77.18 -53.77
CA GLU A 505 -48.90 -77.32 -53.50
C GLU A 505 -49.75 -77.34 -54.78
N LEU A 506 -49.42 -76.50 -55.77
CA LEU A 506 -50.07 -76.55 -57.08
C LEU A 506 -49.73 -77.84 -57.82
N LEU A 507 -48.49 -78.31 -57.70
CA LEU A 507 -48.06 -79.61 -58.21
C LEU A 507 -48.82 -80.73 -57.51
N SER A 508 -48.92 -80.76 -56.19
CA SER A 508 -49.65 -81.81 -55.47
C SER A 508 -51.17 -81.76 -55.71
N LYS A 509 -51.75 -80.56 -55.88
CA LYS A 509 -53.15 -80.38 -56.33
C LYS A 509 -53.33 -80.90 -57.77
N SER A 510 -52.38 -80.63 -58.66
CA SER A 510 -52.34 -81.13 -60.05
C SER A 510 -52.15 -82.65 -60.10
N GLU A 511 -51.22 -83.21 -59.33
CA GLU A 511 -50.98 -84.65 -59.17
C GLU A 511 -52.19 -85.35 -58.55
N HIS A 512 -52.89 -84.72 -57.61
CA HIS A 512 -54.14 -85.24 -57.06
C HIS A 512 -55.28 -85.19 -58.09
N GLN A 513 -55.43 -84.10 -58.87
CA GLN A 513 -56.36 -84.06 -60.01
C GLN A 513 -55.99 -85.08 -61.10
N LEU A 514 -54.70 -85.32 -61.31
CA LEU A 514 -54.17 -86.32 -62.24
C LEU A 514 -54.38 -87.75 -61.71
N HIS A 515 -54.37 -87.95 -60.39
CA HIS A 515 -54.75 -89.20 -59.75
C HIS A 515 -56.26 -89.43 -59.80
N LEU A 516 -57.08 -88.40 -59.55
CA LEU A 516 -58.54 -88.46 -59.72
C LEU A 516 -58.91 -88.76 -61.17
N THR A 517 -58.34 -88.05 -62.15
CA THR A 517 -58.56 -88.36 -63.58
C THR A 517 -57.94 -89.69 -64.01
N ARG A 518 -56.91 -90.21 -63.33
CA ARG A 518 -56.47 -91.62 -63.47
C ARG A 518 -57.49 -92.59 -62.92
N LEU A 519 -58.09 -92.34 -61.76
CA LEU A 519 -59.15 -93.18 -61.18
C LEU A 519 -60.44 -93.12 -62.01
N GLU A 520 -60.78 -91.96 -62.56
CA GLU A 520 -61.87 -91.80 -63.54
C GLU A 520 -61.54 -92.53 -64.84
N LYS A 521 -60.30 -92.40 -65.35
CA LYS A 521 -59.84 -93.19 -66.50
C LYS A 521 -59.87 -94.68 -66.20
N GLU A 522 -59.46 -95.13 -65.03
CA GLU A 522 -59.47 -96.54 -64.62
C GLU A 522 -60.90 -97.04 -64.40
N SER A 523 -61.81 -96.19 -63.91
CA SER A 523 -63.25 -96.46 -63.82
C SER A 523 -63.89 -96.57 -65.21
N ILE A 524 -63.58 -95.66 -66.13
CA ILE A 524 -63.98 -95.68 -67.54
C ILE A 524 -63.33 -96.87 -68.26
N GLN A 525 -62.09 -97.23 -67.94
CA GLN A 525 -61.39 -98.36 -68.54
C GLN A 525 -61.86 -99.69 -67.95
N HIS A 526 -62.37 -99.72 -66.71
CA HIS A 526 -63.12 -100.84 -66.14
C HIS A 526 -64.54 -100.92 -66.70
N SER A 527 -65.23 -99.81 -66.94
CA SER A 527 -66.54 -99.82 -67.59
C SER A 527 -66.41 -100.28 -69.04
N ILE A 528 -65.47 -99.72 -69.81
CA ILE A 528 -65.12 -100.17 -71.16
C ILE A 528 -64.59 -101.62 -71.14
N SER A 529 -63.85 -102.06 -70.12
CA SER A 529 -63.44 -103.48 -70.03
C SER A 529 -64.62 -104.40 -69.74
N ASN A 530 -65.57 -103.99 -68.90
CA ASN A 530 -66.77 -104.76 -68.59
C ASN A 530 -67.78 -104.73 -69.74
N GLU A 531 -67.86 -103.63 -70.47
CA GLU A 531 -68.69 -103.44 -71.67
C GLU A 531 -68.07 -104.17 -72.88
N ALA A 532 -66.74 -104.18 -73.02
CA ALA A 532 -66.03 -105.03 -73.97
C ALA A 532 -66.10 -106.51 -73.60
N LYS A 533 -66.13 -106.88 -72.32
CA LYS A 533 -66.41 -108.27 -71.88
C LYS A 533 -67.87 -108.66 -72.11
N ALA A 534 -68.82 -107.73 -71.91
CA ALA A 534 -70.22 -107.96 -72.21
C ALA A 534 -70.47 -108.06 -73.72
N GLN A 535 -69.84 -107.21 -74.54
CA GLN A 535 -69.84 -107.29 -76.00
C GLN A 535 -69.08 -108.51 -76.50
N ALA A 536 -67.98 -108.93 -75.86
CA ALA A 536 -67.30 -110.19 -76.19
C ALA A 536 -68.15 -111.41 -75.84
N LEU A 537 -68.87 -111.41 -74.70
CA LEU A 537 -69.84 -112.46 -74.36
C LEU A 537 -71.04 -112.44 -75.32
N GLN A 538 -71.53 -111.27 -75.73
CA GLN A 538 -72.62 -111.13 -76.71
C GLN A 538 -72.17 -111.51 -78.13
N ALA A 539 -70.90 -111.26 -78.49
CA ALA A 539 -70.29 -111.69 -79.74
C ALA A 539 -70.01 -113.20 -79.72
N GLN A 540 -69.54 -113.76 -78.61
CA GLN A 540 -69.33 -115.20 -78.42
C GLN A 540 -70.66 -115.98 -78.39
N GLN A 541 -71.72 -115.40 -77.81
CA GLN A 541 -73.08 -115.94 -77.89
C GLN A 541 -73.60 -115.86 -79.34
N ARG A 542 -73.39 -114.75 -80.05
CA ARG A 542 -73.68 -114.67 -81.49
C ARG A 542 -72.86 -115.65 -82.32
N GLU A 543 -71.59 -115.87 -82.02
CA GLU A 543 -70.75 -116.87 -82.70
C GLU A 543 -71.22 -118.28 -82.37
N GLN A 544 -71.62 -118.59 -81.14
CA GLN A 544 -72.18 -119.90 -80.81
C GLN A 544 -73.55 -120.13 -81.47
N GLU A 545 -74.44 -119.13 -81.50
CA GLU A 545 -75.71 -119.19 -82.22
C GLU A 545 -75.52 -119.28 -83.74
N LEU A 546 -74.54 -118.55 -84.30
CA LEU A 546 -74.19 -118.61 -85.73
C LEU A 546 -73.49 -119.92 -86.08
N THR A 547 -72.61 -120.46 -85.23
CA THR A 547 -71.96 -121.75 -85.47
C THR A 547 -72.95 -122.91 -85.31
N GLN A 548 -73.88 -122.84 -84.36
CA GLN A 548 -74.98 -123.79 -84.27
C GLN A 548 -75.93 -123.69 -85.47
N LYS A 549 -76.28 -122.47 -85.93
CA LYS A 549 -77.03 -122.29 -87.18
C LYS A 549 -76.26 -122.72 -88.42
N MET A 550 -74.94 -122.54 -88.45
CA MET A 550 -74.08 -122.97 -89.54
C MET A 550 -74.04 -124.48 -89.58
N GLN A 551 -73.82 -125.16 -88.45
CA GLN A 551 -73.90 -126.62 -88.36
C GLN A 551 -75.32 -127.17 -88.64
N GLN A 552 -76.39 -126.44 -88.28
CA GLN A 552 -77.76 -126.80 -88.70
C GLN A 552 -77.98 -126.61 -90.20
N MET A 553 -77.50 -125.52 -90.79
CA MET A 553 -77.58 -125.24 -92.23
C MET A 553 -76.68 -126.17 -93.04
N GLU A 554 -75.52 -126.56 -92.52
CA GLU A 554 -74.58 -127.51 -93.14
C GLU A 554 -75.15 -128.92 -93.07
N THR A 555 -75.67 -129.38 -91.92
CA THR A 555 -76.33 -130.69 -91.83
C THR A 555 -77.68 -130.75 -92.55
N GLN A 556 -78.31 -129.60 -92.84
CA GLN A 556 -79.44 -129.52 -93.78
C GLN A 556 -78.99 -129.47 -95.24
N HIS A 557 -77.95 -128.70 -95.58
CA HIS A 557 -77.39 -128.65 -96.92
C HIS A 557 -76.79 -129.99 -97.34
N GLU A 558 -76.03 -130.65 -96.48
CA GLU A 558 -75.45 -131.97 -96.72
C GLU A 558 -76.54 -133.05 -96.90
N LYS A 559 -77.68 -132.94 -96.22
CA LYS A 559 -78.86 -133.79 -96.50
C LYS A 559 -79.49 -133.47 -97.85
N THR A 560 -79.74 -132.19 -98.16
CA THR A 560 -80.30 -131.81 -99.46
C THR A 560 -79.35 -132.07 -100.62
N VAL A 561 -78.03 -131.99 -100.43
CA VAL A 561 -77.01 -132.29 -101.45
C VAL A 561 -76.93 -133.80 -101.67
N ASN A 562 -76.98 -134.63 -100.63
CA ASN A 562 -77.06 -136.08 -100.81
C ASN A 562 -78.39 -136.52 -101.45
N GLU A 563 -79.51 -135.88 -101.14
CA GLU A 563 -80.80 -136.11 -101.83
C GLU A 563 -80.79 -135.61 -103.28
N LEU A 564 -80.16 -134.47 -103.56
CA LEU A 564 -80.02 -133.92 -104.90
C LEU A 564 -79.02 -134.73 -105.75
N ASP A 565 -77.91 -135.22 -105.22
CA ASP A 565 -76.97 -136.09 -105.95
C ASP A 565 -77.54 -137.50 -106.18
N ALA A 566 -78.35 -138.03 -105.24
CA ALA A 566 -79.15 -139.24 -105.48
C ALA A 566 -80.20 -139.04 -106.58
N LEU A 567 -80.87 -137.88 -106.61
CA LEU A 567 -81.78 -137.50 -107.70
C LEU A 567 -81.04 -137.21 -109.01
N LEU A 568 -79.83 -136.65 -108.99
CA LEU A 568 -79.03 -136.34 -110.17
C LEU A 568 -78.47 -137.62 -110.82
N THR A 569 -78.03 -138.59 -110.01
CA THR A 569 -77.58 -139.91 -110.50
C THR A 569 -78.75 -140.77 -111.01
N SER A 570 -79.93 -140.67 -110.38
CA SER A 570 -81.19 -141.20 -110.89
C SER A 570 -81.62 -140.55 -112.21
N HIS A 571 -81.62 -139.21 -112.30
CA HIS A 571 -81.95 -138.49 -113.52
C HIS A 571 -80.93 -138.74 -114.64
N ASN A 572 -79.63 -138.88 -114.34
CA ASN A 572 -78.62 -139.19 -115.36
C ASN A 572 -78.79 -140.59 -115.96
N THR A 573 -79.30 -141.57 -115.20
CA THR A 573 -79.64 -142.91 -115.73
C THR A 573 -80.97 -142.95 -116.48
N PHE A 574 -81.93 -142.07 -116.16
CA PHE A 574 -83.17 -141.88 -116.93
C PHE A 574 -82.96 -141.07 -118.23
N VAL A 575 -82.17 -139.99 -118.18
CA VAL A 575 -81.82 -139.15 -119.32
C VAL A 575 -80.96 -139.91 -120.34
N ALA A 576 -80.14 -140.88 -119.91
CA ALA A 576 -79.45 -141.78 -120.83
C ALA A 576 -80.45 -142.59 -121.71
N LYS A 577 -81.51 -143.14 -121.11
CA LYS A 577 -82.54 -143.91 -121.82
C LYS A 577 -83.43 -143.02 -122.70
N LEU A 578 -83.80 -141.83 -122.22
CA LEU A 578 -84.54 -140.84 -123.02
C LEU A 578 -83.73 -140.30 -124.21
N LYS A 579 -82.40 -140.15 -124.09
CA LYS A 579 -81.54 -139.76 -125.21
C LYS A 579 -81.58 -140.77 -126.36
N GLU A 580 -81.73 -142.06 -126.05
CA GLU A 580 -81.78 -143.14 -127.04
C GLU A 580 -83.12 -143.17 -127.80
N GLU A 581 -84.26 -142.99 -127.11
CA GLU A 581 -85.57 -142.88 -127.77
C GLU A 581 -85.74 -141.55 -128.53
N CYS A 582 -85.30 -140.41 -127.98
CA CYS A 582 -85.35 -139.13 -128.68
C CYS A 582 -84.52 -139.14 -129.97
N CYS A 583 -83.39 -139.86 -130.02
CA CYS A 583 -82.59 -140.00 -131.24
C CYS A 583 -83.28 -140.82 -132.36
N THR A 584 -84.21 -141.72 -132.02
CA THR A 584 -85.00 -142.45 -133.03
C THR A 584 -86.24 -141.69 -133.49
N LEU A 585 -86.81 -140.83 -132.62
CA LEU A 585 -87.93 -139.96 -132.97
C LEU A 585 -87.50 -138.72 -133.78
N ALA A 586 -86.37 -138.10 -133.44
CA ALA A 586 -85.86 -136.91 -134.13
C ALA A 586 -85.59 -137.17 -135.63
N ARG A 587 -84.96 -138.29 -136.00
CA ARG A 587 -84.72 -138.65 -137.41
C ARG A 587 -86.01 -138.80 -138.25
N LYS A 588 -87.15 -139.10 -137.61
CA LYS A 588 -88.46 -139.13 -138.29
C LYS A 588 -89.06 -137.73 -138.44
N LEU A 589 -88.86 -136.85 -137.46
CA LEU A 589 -89.25 -135.44 -137.52
C LEU A 589 -88.45 -134.64 -138.53
N GLU A 590 -87.16 -134.93 -138.68
CA GLU A 590 -86.24 -134.28 -139.61
C GLU A 590 -86.66 -134.53 -141.07
N GLN A 591 -87.05 -135.77 -141.42
CA GLN A 591 -87.61 -136.10 -142.75
C GLN A 591 -88.95 -135.42 -143.08
N ILE A 592 -89.76 -135.07 -142.07
CA ILE A 592 -91.05 -134.40 -142.27
C ILE A 592 -90.86 -132.87 -142.31
N SER A 593 -89.95 -132.34 -141.50
CA SER A 593 -89.65 -130.91 -141.41
C SER A 593 -89.02 -130.38 -142.71
N GLU A 594 -88.17 -131.16 -143.37
CA GLU A 594 -87.54 -130.80 -144.65
C GLU A 594 -88.57 -130.63 -145.79
N LYS A 595 -89.67 -131.40 -145.76
CA LYS A 595 -90.80 -131.26 -146.71
C LYS A 595 -91.60 -129.98 -146.46
N TYR A 596 -92.04 -129.74 -145.23
CA TYR A 596 -92.81 -128.53 -144.93
C TYR A 596 -91.98 -127.24 -145.09
N ARG A 597 -90.67 -127.27 -144.84
CA ARG A 597 -89.79 -126.11 -145.05
C ARG A 597 -89.62 -125.75 -146.52
N SER A 598 -89.66 -126.73 -147.43
CA SER A 598 -89.63 -126.49 -148.88
C SER A 598 -90.97 -125.94 -149.40
N GLU A 599 -92.10 -126.38 -148.87
CA GLU A 599 -93.44 -125.82 -149.16
C GLU A 599 -93.59 -124.37 -148.62
N VAL A 600 -93.12 -124.08 -147.40
CA VAL A 600 -93.15 -122.73 -146.82
C VAL A 600 -92.30 -121.74 -147.61
N ASN A 601 -91.18 -122.18 -148.20
CA ASN A 601 -90.36 -121.33 -149.06
C ASN A 601 -91.06 -121.00 -150.39
N GLN A 602 -91.82 -121.95 -150.98
CA GLN A 602 -92.65 -121.66 -152.15
C GLN A 602 -93.77 -120.66 -151.83
N LEU A 603 -94.50 -120.87 -150.73
CA LEU A 603 -95.58 -119.96 -150.30
C LEU A 603 -95.07 -118.57 -149.89
N SER A 604 -93.85 -118.45 -149.38
CA SER A 604 -93.24 -117.16 -149.07
C SER A 604 -92.89 -116.37 -150.33
N GLN A 605 -92.38 -117.04 -151.37
CA GLN A 605 -92.12 -116.42 -152.67
C GLN A 605 -93.41 -115.97 -153.37
N GLU A 606 -94.50 -116.73 -153.28
CA GLU A 606 -95.81 -116.30 -153.75
C GLU A 606 -96.37 -115.11 -152.94
N LYS A 607 -96.18 -115.11 -151.61
CA LYS A 607 -96.63 -114.03 -150.73
C LYS A 607 -95.91 -112.71 -151.04
N GLU A 608 -94.59 -112.72 -151.25
CA GLU A 608 -93.83 -111.53 -151.65
C GLU A 608 -94.20 -111.05 -153.07
N TYR A 609 -94.41 -111.97 -154.01
CA TYR A 609 -94.90 -111.64 -155.35
C TYR A 609 -96.28 -110.95 -155.31
N LEU A 610 -97.19 -111.42 -154.45
CA LEU A 610 -98.48 -110.77 -154.22
C LEU A 610 -98.35 -109.44 -153.46
N HIS A 611 -97.43 -109.31 -152.51
CA HIS A 611 -97.17 -108.05 -151.80
C HIS A 611 -96.65 -106.96 -152.75
N GLY A 612 -95.68 -107.30 -153.60
CA GLY A 612 -95.19 -106.43 -154.68
C GLY A 612 -96.21 -106.17 -155.79
N ARG A 613 -97.31 -106.94 -155.87
CA ARG A 613 -98.48 -106.65 -156.72
C ARG A 613 -99.48 -105.73 -156.02
N LEU A 614 -99.62 -105.84 -154.70
CA LEU A 614 -100.45 -104.95 -153.87
C LEU A 614 -99.86 -103.53 -153.80
N GLU A 615 -98.56 -103.37 -153.55
CA GLU A 615 -97.88 -102.06 -153.58
C GLU A 615 -98.05 -101.32 -154.92
N LYS A 616 -98.01 -102.06 -156.03
CA LYS A 616 -98.23 -101.49 -157.37
C LYS A 616 -99.67 -101.05 -157.60
N MET A 617 -100.64 -101.67 -156.92
CA MET A 617 -102.03 -101.22 -156.92
C MET A 617 -102.24 -100.04 -155.96
N GLN A 618 -101.57 -100.03 -154.80
CA GLN A 618 -101.58 -98.94 -153.83
C GLN A 618 -101.10 -97.62 -154.47
N LYS A 619 -99.91 -97.62 -155.10
CA LYS A 619 -99.37 -96.43 -155.78
C LYS A 619 -100.21 -95.96 -156.97
N ARG A 620 -100.86 -96.89 -157.69
CA ARG A 620 -101.85 -96.55 -158.73
C ARG A 620 -103.08 -95.83 -158.15
N ASN A 621 -103.42 -96.13 -156.90
CA ASN A 621 -104.48 -95.45 -156.17
C ASN A 621 -104.03 -94.05 -155.73
N ASP A 622 -102.81 -93.91 -155.22
CA ASP A 622 -102.20 -92.61 -154.87
C ASP A 622 -102.09 -91.67 -156.11
N GLU A 623 -101.78 -92.23 -157.29
CA GLU A 623 -101.78 -91.52 -158.57
C GLU A 623 -103.18 -91.04 -159.00
N LEU A 624 -104.23 -91.84 -158.77
CA LEU A 624 -105.62 -91.47 -159.02
C LEU A 624 -106.12 -90.41 -158.03
N GLU A 625 -105.70 -90.48 -156.76
CA GLU A 625 -106.01 -89.49 -155.73
C GLU A 625 -105.36 -88.12 -156.03
N GLN A 626 -104.11 -88.11 -156.52
CA GLN A 626 -103.46 -86.92 -157.08
C GLN A 626 -104.24 -86.32 -158.27
N GLN A 627 -104.77 -87.15 -159.18
CA GLN A 627 -105.59 -86.68 -160.31
C GLN A 627 -106.91 -86.04 -159.84
N CYS A 628 -107.55 -86.58 -158.79
CA CYS A 628 -108.70 -85.95 -158.14
C CYS A 628 -108.35 -84.56 -157.55
N ILE A 629 -107.19 -84.42 -156.93
CA ILE A 629 -106.69 -83.12 -156.40
C ILE A 629 -106.42 -82.12 -157.54
N GLN A 630 -105.90 -82.57 -158.69
CA GLN A 630 -105.74 -81.73 -159.88
C GLN A 630 -107.10 -81.27 -160.45
N HIS A 631 -108.09 -82.16 -160.52
CA HIS A 631 -109.45 -81.82 -160.96
C HIS A 631 -110.11 -80.77 -160.05
N GLY A 632 -110.00 -80.90 -158.72
CA GLY A 632 -110.54 -79.94 -157.76
C GLY A 632 -109.99 -78.51 -157.94
N ARG A 633 -108.66 -78.36 -158.13
CA ARG A 633 -108.01 -77.05 -158.36
C ARG A 633 -108.32 -76.41 -159.71
N MET A 634 -108.80 -77.21 -160.68
CA MET A 634 -109.29 -76.71 -161.96
C MET A 634 -110.73 -76.18 -161.81
N HIS A 635 -111.58 -76.95 -161.11
CA HIS A 635 -112.97 -76.59 -160.83
C HIS A 635 -113.11 -75.23 -160.13
N GLU A 636 -112.27 -74.95 -159.12
CA GLU A 636 -112.40 -73.70 -158.34
C GLU A 636 -111.94 -72.45 -159.10
N ARG A 637 -111.07 -72.58 -160.13
CA ARG A 637 -110.75 -71.48 -161.04
C ARG A 637 -111.79 -71.32 -162.16
N MET A 638 -112.41 -72.40 -162.60
CA MET A 638 -113.55 -72.36 -163.52
C MET A 638 -114.76 -71.66 -162.87
N LYS A 639 -114.97 -71.86 -161.57
CA LYS A 639 -115.93 -71.13 -160.72
C LYS A 639 -115.64 -69.62 -160.65
N LEU A 640 -114.38 -69.21 -160.52
CA LEU A 640 -113.99 -67.79 -160.59
C LEU A 640 -114.28 -67.16 -161.96
N ARG A 641 -114.09 -67.93 -163.05
CA ARG A 641 -114.42 -67.53 -164.43
C ARG A 641 -115.93 -67.31 -164.60
N LEU A 642 -116.75 -68.19 -164.03
CA LEU A 642 -118.22 -68.10 -164.04
C LEU A 642 -118.73 -66.87 -163.29
N TYR A 643 -118.16 -66.54 -162.14
CA TYR A 643 -118.58 -65.35 -161.36
C TYR A 643 -118.38 -64.02 -162.12
N GLN A 644 -117.35 -63.92 -162.96
CA GLN A 644 -117.13 -62.74 -163.80
C GLN A 644 -118.08 -62.68 -165.01
N LEU A 645 -118.44 -63.85 -165.57
CA LEU A 645 -119.48 -63.97 -166.61
C LEU A 645 -120.86 -63.61 -166.08
N ASP A 646 -121.21 -64.02 -164.86
CA ASP A 646 -122.49 -63.69 -164.24
C ASP A 646 -122.65 -62.16 -164.05
N LYS A 647 -121.57 -61.48 -163.66
CA LYS A 647 -121.51 -60.01 -163.59
C LYS A 647 -121.70 -59.32 -164.96
N HIS A 648 -121.33 -59.99 -166.06
CA HIS A 648 -121.59 -59.53 -167.43
C HIS A 648 -123.07 -59.75 -167.83
N CYS A 649 -123.71 -60.82 -167.38
CA CYS A 649 -125.12 -61.10 -167.61
C CYS A 649 -126.05 -60.18 -166.81
N GLN A 650 -125.67 -59.80 -165.58
CA GLN A 650 -126.51 -58.97 -164.71
C GLN A 650 -126.68 -57.54 -165.28
N ALA A 651 -125.61 -56.98 -165.88
CA ALA A 651 -125.63 -55.65 -166.49
C ALA A 651 -126.49 -55.58 -167.77
N THR A 652 -126.47 -56.63 -168.61
CA THR A 652 -127.34 -56.71 -169.79
C THR A 652 -128.80 -56.95 -169.43
N ALA A 653 -129.08 -57.74 -168.39
CA ALA A 653 -130.44 -58.00 -167.92
C ALA A 653 -131.17 -56.74 -167.43
N GLN A 654 -130.47 -55.84 -166.70
CA GLN A 654 -131.09 -54.64 -166.15
C GLN A 654 -131.64 -53.68 -167.24
N GLN A 655 -130.92 -53.51 -168.35
CA GLN A 655 -131.39 -52.64 -169.45
C GLN A 655 -132.51 -53.30 -170.30
N LEU A 656 -132.59 -54.63 -170.35
CA LEU A 656 -133.73 -55.34 -170.95
C LEU A 656 -135.03 -55.18 -170.14
N VAL A 657 -134.94 -55.11 -168.80
CA VAL A 657 -136.11 -54.87 -167.94
C VAL A 657 -136.73 -53.49 -168.16
N GLU A 658 -135.92 -52.47 -168.50
CA GLU A 658 -136.43 -51.13 -168.84
C GLU A 658 -137.19 -51.09 -170.17
N LEU A 659 -136.86 -51.97 -171.13
CA LEU A 659 -137.66 -52.17 -172.35
C LEU A 659 -138.98 -52.89 -172.05
N LEU A 660 -138.94 -53.95 -171.22
CA LEU A 660 -140.11 -54.79 -170.94
C LEU A 660 -141.19 -54.12 -170.09
N ASN A 661 -140.83 -53.28 -169.11
CA ASN A 661 -141.83 -52.56 -168.32
C ASN A 661 -142.68 -51.61 -169.17
N LYS A 662 -142.13 -51.01 -170.22
CA LYS A 662 -142.89 -50.20 -171.20
C LYS A 662 -143.86 -51.03 -172.05
N GLN A 663 -143.59 -52.32 -172.27
CA GLN A 663 -144.54 -53.22 -172.91
C GLN A 663 -145.69 -53.61 -171.96
N ASN A 664 -145.37 -53.89 -170.70
CA ASN A 664 -146.37 -54.33 -169.71
C ASN A 664 -147.39 -53.23 -169.37
N GLN A 665 -146.98 -51.96 -169.45
CA GLN A 665 -147.88 -50.80 -169.36
C GLN A 665 -149.07 -50.92 -170.33
N LEU A 666 -148.81 -51.38 -171.57
CA LEU A 666 -149.78 -51.53 -172.66
C LEU A 666 -150.66 -52.78 -172.53
N PHE A 667 -150.23 -53.79 -171.75
CA PHE A 667 -151.03 -55.00 -171.51
C PHE A 667 -152.20 -54.71 -170.56
N LYS A 668 -151.94 -53.94 -169.48
CA LYS A 668 -152.95 -53.57 -168.50
C LYS A 668 -154.14 -52.81 -169.11
N GLU A 669 -153.86 -51.88 -170.02
CA GLU A 669 -154.90 -51.11 -170.71
C GLU A 669 -155.88 -52.01 -171.49
N LYS A 670 -155.41 -53.15 -172.02
CA LYS A 670 -156.25 -54.06 -172.81
C LYS A 670 -157.01 -55.11 -171.97
N GLN A 671 -156.45 -55.54 -170.85
CA GLN A 671 -157.14 -56.44 -169.91
C GLN A 671 -158.34 -55.73 -169.26
N MET A 672 -158.15 -54.50 -168.78
CA MET A 672 -159.21 -53.62 -168.27
C MET A 672 -160.39 -53.52 -169.26
N LEU A 673 -160.10 -53.28 -170.54
CA LEU A 673 -161.09 -53.11 -171.59
C LEU A 673 -161.91 -54.36 -171.96
N THR A 674 -161.61 -55.55 -171.41
CA THR A 674 -162.35 -56.79 -171.77
C THR A 674 -162.92 -57.56 -170.57
N GLU A 675 -162.39 -57.39 -169.36
CA GLU A 675 -163.05 -57.90 -168.14
C GLU A 675 -164.39 -57.21 -167.87
N GLU A 676 -164.59 -55.97 -168.34
CA GLU A 676 -165.86 -55.23 -168.23
C GLU A 676 -167.03 -55.91 -168.98
N VAL A 677 -166.75 -56.93 -169.81
CA VAL A 677 -167.75 -57.79 -170.47
C VAL A 677 -168.15 -59.00 -169.60
N GLN A 678 -167.37 -59.35 -168.56
CA GLN A 678 -167.62 -60.52 -167.69
C GLN A 678 -168.88 -60.38 -166.81
N PHE A 679 -169.22 -59.16 -166.38
CA PHE A 679 -170.18 -58.92 -165.29
C PHE A 679 -171.64 -59.37 -165.57
N LEU A 680 -172.05 -59.49 -166.83
CA LEU A 680 -173.47 -59.56 -167.20
C LEU A 680 -174.14 -60.97 -167.25
N ARG A 681 -173.51 -62.07 -166.78
CA ARG A 681 -174.13 -63.42 -166.89
C ARG A 681 -174.05 -64.39 -165.69
N THR A 682 -173.37 -64.09 -164.59
CA THR A 682 -173.08 -65.08 -163.52
C THR A 682 -174.25 -65.47 -162.60
N GLN A 683 -175.43 -64.85 -162.71
CA GLN A 683 -176.41 -64.81 -161.60
C GLN A 683 -177.27 -66.09 -161.38
N GLU A 684 -176.85 -67.26 -161.88
CA GLU A 684 -177.71 -68.46 -161.92
C GLU A 684 -176.96 -69.81 -161.85
N LYS A 685 -177.35 -70.84 -161.07
CA LYS A 685 -178.15 -70.98 -159.82
C LYS A 685 -177.76 -72.32 -159.17
N LYS A 686 -177.30 -72.37 -157.91
CA LYS A 686 -177.33 -73.61 -157.08
C LYS A 686 -177.13 -73.43 -155.56
N TRP A 687 -177.62 -72.32 -154.98
CA TRP A 687 -177.83 -72.28 -153.53
C TRP A 687 -178.93 -73.30 -153.12
N ASP A 688 -178.99 -73.58 -151.81
CA ASP A 688 -180.05 -74.32 -151.08
C ASP A 688 -180.06 -75.87 -151.23
N ALA A 689 -179.81 -76.71 -150.21
CA ALA A 689 -179.34 -76.53 -148.82
C ALA A 689 -180.34 -76.34 -147.64
N ASP A 690 -181.67 -76.43 -147.83
CA ASP A 690 -182.65 -76.39 -146.71
C ASP A 690 -183.47 -77.70 -146.51
N LEU A 691 -183.75 -78.02 -145.23
CA LEU A 691 -184.75 -78.97 -144.65
C LEU A 691 -184.54 -80.52 -144.51
N LYS A 692 -184.57 -80.97 -143.23
CA LYS A 692 -185.36 -82.06 -142.56
C LYS A 692 -185.17 -83.61 -142.75
N GLN A 693 -185.14 -84.30 -141.58
CA GLN A 693 -185.74 -85.63 -141.20
C GLN A 693 -185.31 -86.92 -141.97
N ASP A 694 -185.43 -88.18 -141.50
CA ASP A 694 -185.92 -88.75 -140.22
C ASP A 694 -185.36 -90.18 -139.92
N THR A 695 -185.69 -90.73 -138.74
CA THR A 695 -185.88 -92.16 -138.36
C THR A 695 -184.75 -93.21 -138.42
N ASP A 696 -184.55 -93.84 -137.24
CA ASP A 696 -184.58 -95.28 -136.91
C ASP A 696 -183.86 -96.37 -137.73
N GLY A 697 -183.38 -97.39 -136.98
CA GLY A 697 -184.10 -98.68 -137.05
C GLY A 697 -183.35 -99.93 -137.49
N ILE A 698 -182.87 -100.70 -136.50
CA ILE A 698 -182.91 -102.19 -136.39
C ILE A 698 -183.08 -103.01 -137.68
N LYS A 699 -182.05 -103.80 -138.05
CA LYS A 699 -182.16 -105.27 -138.22
C LYS A 699 -180.83 -105.99 -138.28
#